data_AF-A0A2N7N8U8-F1
#
_entry.id   AF-A0A2N7N8U8-F1
#
_cell.length_a   1.000
_cell.length_b   1.000
_cell.length_c   1.000
_cell.angle_alpha   90.00
_cell.angle_beta   90.00
_cell.angle_gamma   90.00
#
_symmetry.space_group_name_H-M   'P 1'
#
loop_
_entity.id
_entity.type
_entity.pdbx_description
1 polymer ?
#
loop_
_entity_poly.entity_id
_entity_poly.type
_entity_poly.pdbx_seq_one_letter_code
_entity_poly.pdbx_strand_id
1 'polypeptide(L)'
;MHGINKTVVATLISSTLLIGCNSDDYDEPQSSSGYELSEYGTPELCGNGQEWASAAEVTAIKNLVELAEDNSVVTLPAGCFKMNNQLTVDSKNNLILRGAGIDQTYLDFSNVDGKDGIAISGGSNITVSDLQVSDASKNGIKADGVEGIIIRDVAAVWLEVPRARDEDGNLRGTYGIYPVKSQNVLIEDTWSYGSADAGIYVGQTIGAVIRDNVAEKNIAGIEIENSSNVDVYDNLALGNTGGVLLFDLPGATTIGRLIDDVRIFDNVIRDNNLENYVDTTCQSGLGGCGVVGIVPPGTGVVILSGRNSEFYNNTISNHDSMALAMTSYLLVNGDPNAYSPLNGTSEGNAVMQGWNPVPTNMYFHDNTITNTGANPNGSLIEDMILAYTLNHQAFPALFYDGAGESLIRSQMFAPLRDALNGMTGTTNWNYLTEFNDAESNCLVNNGASVGVLVDNMDPTAIARYAEDPANADFLYENEQSTLLTAGCDSKTPLDINTVTINGVIYGYNQTEDGATDPDNPDTPNGIVGNASCTVENVSGINWDAITRESATYGENCVSLSQYNLFEDAKDPTQNLNLAASAKGTLYEMNVELFTDYARKYRFVVMPNEVSASYREQEVFDFPVGTVLIKTFALPSSTDNARGENEEMIETRLLIRRDSGWIALPYVWNEDKTDAYLTAVSVPFERSVEHNGETLNFTYEVPSRNECTLCHKVEADVSDPTGNTQPKGFSPIGPKARNLNSVQDVSDSSPVNQLVHWETLGLFTEALPDTPENLPKTPVFNTETGASNLTNTELLDYAKAYLDVNCAHCHRTEGKAASNPFKFEYWREGIGEMGICARGITFHKGPSPYVIVPGDPENSVLHYRINVDNGNMMPELGRHVVHDEGVQLIADWINSIDTTGWSCVE
;
A
#
# COMPACT_ATOMS: atom_id res chain seq x y z
N MET A 1 -28.71 32.85 14.27
CA MET A 1 -28.46 34.21 14.81
C MET A 1 -27.67 34.99 13.73
N HIS A 2 -27.02 36.12 13.99
CA HIS A 2 -26.00 36.67 13.05
C HIS A 2 -24.60 36.43 13.62
N GLY A 3 -23.60 36.33 12.74
CA GLY A 3 -22.27 35.82 13.08
C GLY A 3 -21.54 36.63 14.16
N ILE A 4 -20.80 35.90 14.99
CA ILE A 4 -19.93 36.43 16.04
C ILE A 4 -18.86 37.32 15.39
N ASN A 5 -18.82 38.59 15.75
CA ASN A 5 -17.80 39.53 15.29
C ASN A 5 -16.78 39.77 16.40
N LYS A 6 -15.48 39.66 16.07
CA LYS A 6 -14.33 39.89 16.96
C LYS A 6 -14.18 41.35 17.42
N THR A 7 -15.13 41.92 18.17
CA THR A 7 -15.09 43.36 18.54
C THR A 7 -15.90 43.75 19.79
N VAL A 8 -15.66 43.14 20.96
CA VAL A 8 -16.40 43.54 22.20
C VAL A 8 -15.52 43.91 23.40
N VAL A 9 -14.42 43.20 23.70
CA VAL A 9 -13.60 43.42 24.92
C VAL A 9 -13.06 44.86 25.03
N ALA A 10 -12.83 45.54 23.89
CA ALA A 10 -12.42 46.95 23.83
C ALA A 10 -13.36 47.92 24.57
N THR A 11 -14.62 47.55 24.82
CA THR A 11 -15.63 48.42 25.47
C THR A 11 -15.40 48.59 26.97
N LEU A 12 -14.69 47.66 27.62
CA LEU A 12 -14.28 47.78 29.03
C LEU A 12 -13.26 48.93 29.24
N ILE A 13 -12.60 49.40 28.18
CA ILE A 13 -11.61 50.48 28.23
C ILE A 13 -12.29 51.87 28.28
N SER A 14 -13.22 52.07 29.22
CA SER A 14 -13.88 53.36 29.49
C SER A 14 -13.49 53.95 30.85
N SER A 15 -12.25 54.43 30.92
CA SER A 15 -11.71 55.34 31.94
C SER A 15 -11.62 54.84 33.40
N THR A 16 -10.51 54.18 33.74
CA THR A 16 -9.51 54.76 34.69
C THR A 16 -8.19 53.98 34.72
N LEU A 17 -7.13 54.63 35.25
CA LEU A 17 -5.90 54.03 35.79
C LEU A 17 -4.99 53.22 34.83
N LEU A 18 -4.50 53.88 33.78
CA LEU A 18 -3.13 53.63 33.29
C LEU A 18 -2.11 54.16 34.31
N ILE A 19 -1.71 53.32 35.27
CA ILE A 19 -0.51 53.49 36.09
C ILE A 19 0.20 52.13 36.15
N GLY A 20 1.41 52.06 35.62
CA GLY A 20 2.15 50.80 35.54
C GLY A 20 2.91 50.48 36.84
N CYS A 21 3.10 49.18 37.08
CA CYS A 21 4.20 48.64 37.87
C CYS A 21 5.10 47.84 36.93
N ASN A 22 6.41 48.06 37.03
CA ASN A 22 7.44 47.25 36.38
C ASN A 22 8.63 47.20 37.34
N SER A 23 8.75 46.10 38.08
CA SER A 23 9.88 45.81 38.96
C SER A 23 9.79 44.39 39.53
N ASP A 24 10.82 43.60 39.22
CA ASP A 24 11.42 42.55 40.04
C ASP A 24 10.74 41.16 40.09
N ASP A 25 11.58 40.13 39.88
CA ASP A 25 11.36 38.68 40.02
C ASP A 25 10.19 38.04 39.23
N TYR A 26 10.18 38.28 37.91
CA TYR A 26 9.77 37.27 36.93
C TYR A 26 11.01 36.83 36.15
N ASP A 27 11.38 35.55 36.23
CA ASP A 27 12.27 34.95 35.23
C ASP A 27 11.49 34.85 33.91
N GLU A 28 12.09 35.28 32.79
CA GLU A 28 11.49 35.03 31.47
C GLU A 28 11.42 33.52 31.22
N PRO A 29 10.25 32.97 30.85
CA PRO A 29 10.17 31.60 30.35
C PRO A 29 11.17 31.42 29.20
N GLN A 30 11.89 30.29 29.18
CA GLN A 30 12.95 29.99 28.20
C GLN A 30 12.39 29.67 26.79
N SER A 31 11.58 30.58 26.24
CA SER A 31 11.17 30.52 24.84
C SER A 31 12.42 30.51 23.95
N SER A 32 12.52 29.50 23.09
CA SER A 32 13.63 29.23 22.15
C SER A 32 15.00 28.79 22.73
N SER A 33 15.12 28.36 23.99
CA SER A 33 16.20 27.42 24.33
C SER A 33 15.86 26.05 23.73
N GLY A 34 16.72 25.48 22.88
CA GLY A 34 16.40 24.25 22.16
C GLY A 34 16.05 23.09 23.11
N TYR A 35 14.86 22.51 22.94
CA TYR A 35 14.40 21.38 23.73
C TYR A 35 15.18 20.10 23.40
N GLU A 36 15.22 19.17 24.35
CA GLU A 36 15.80 17.85 24.15
C GLU A 36 14.91 17.05 23.19
N LEU A 37 15.49 16.59 22.07
CA LEU A 37 14.82 15.77 21.05
C LEU A 37 14.42 14.40 21.63
N SER A 38 13.63 13.64 20.89
CA SER A 38 13.47 12.21 21.12
C SER A 38 14.77 11.44 20.85
N GLU A 39 14.83 10.15 21.24
CA GLU A 39 16.00 9.30 20.98
C GLU A 39 16.27 9.04 19.49
N TYR A 40 15.22 9.13 18.66
CA TYR A 40 15.31 9.10 17.20
C TYR A 40 15.91 10.39 16.60
N GLY A 41 15.92 11.51 17.34
CA GLY A 41 16.60 12.74 16.96
C GLY A 41 15.96 13.52 15.80
N THR A 42 16.48 13.33 14.59
CA THR A 42 15.98 13.99 13.36
C THR A 42 15.99 13.01 12.19
N PRO A 43 14.90 12.88 11.43
CA PRO A 43 14.78 11.84 10.40
C PRO A 43 15.75 12.07 9.24
N GLU A 44 16.38 11.00 8.78
CA GLU A 44 17.20 10.98 7.56
C GLU A 44 16.42 10.30 6.41
N LEU A 45 16.49 10.86 5.20
CA LEU A 45 16.10 10.17 3.97
C LEU A 45 17.29 9.33 3.51
N CYS A 46 17.21 8.00 3.71
CA CYS A 46 18.27 7.04 3.36
C CYS A 46 19.55 7.23 4.20
N GLY A 47 19.84 6.25 5.07
CA GLY A 47 20.95 6.32 6.02
C GLY A 47 22.29 6.67 5.35
N ASN A 48 22.99 7.67 5.91
CA ASN A 48 24.15 8.36 5.31
C ASN A 48 25.10 7.46 4.48
N GLY A 49 24.87 7.42 3.16
CA GLY A 49 25.77 6.79 2.17
C GLY A 49 25.30 5.47 1.55
N GLN A 50 24.08 5.00 1.82
CA GLN A 50 23.45 3.93 1.04
C GLN A 50 23.10 4.42 -0.39
N GLU A 51 23.08 3.49 -1.36
CA GLU A 51 22.60 3.77 -2.73
C GLU A 51 21.09 3.54 -2.85
N TRP A 52 20.46 4.27 -3.78
CA TRP A 52 19.03 4.12 -4.07
C TRP A 52 18.78 2.91 -4.98
N ALA A 53 17.81 2.09 -4.59
CA ALA A 53 17.38 0.92 -5.34
C ALA A 53 16.86 1.28 -6.75
N SER A 54 17.05 0.37 -7.69
CA SER A 54 16.61 0.51 -9.07
C SER A 54 15.08 0.52 -9.21
N ALA A 55 14.60 1.00 -10.37
CA ALA A 55 13.18 0.94 -10.69
C ALA A 55 12.62 -0.49 -10.77
N ALA A 56 13.48 -1.49 -11.02
CA ALA A 56 13.11 -2.90 -10.98
C ALA A 56 12.90 -3.38 -9.54
N GLU A 57 13.82 -3.07 -8.61
CA GLU A 57 13.70 -3.42 -7.19
C GLU A 57 12.50 -2.72 -6.51
N VAL A 58 12.26 -1.45 -6.82
CA VAL A 58 11.05 -0.72 -6.36
C VAL A 58 9.77 -1.38 -6.89
N THR A 59 9.79 -1.89 -8.12
CA THR A 59 8.66 -2.64 -8.71
C THR A 59 8.51 -4.01 -8.06
N ALA A 60 9.62 -4.70 -7.74
CA ALA A 60 9.62 -5.98 -7.06
C ALA A 60 9.08 -5.88 -5.62
N ILE A 61 9.48 -4.87 -4.84
CA ILE A 61 8.92 -4.58 -3.51
C ILE A 61 7.42 -4.29 -3.61
N LYS A 62 7.01 -3.43 -4.56
CA LYS A 62 5.59 -3.15 -4.76
C LYS A 62 4.80 -4.43 -5.10
N ASN A 63 5.30 -5.24 -6.02
CA ASN A 63 4.68 -6.51 -6.40
C ASN A 63 4.61 -7.48 -5.21
N LEU A 64 5.68 -7.60 -4.42
CA LEU A 64 5.75 -8.47 -3.24
C LEU A 64 4.67 -8.10 -2.20
N VAL A 65 4.43 -6.80 -1.96
CA VAL A 65 3.38 -6.33 -1.03
C VAL A 65 1.98 -6.47 -1.63
N GLU A 66 1.73 -5.94 -2.83
CA GLU A 66 0.38 -5.92 -3.42
C GLU A 66 -0.14 -7.32 -3.81
N LEU A 67 0.76 -8.29 -4.01
CA LEU A 67 0.42 -9.68 -4.38
C LEU A 67 0.46 -10.67 -3.21
N ALA A 68 0.83 -10.24 -1.99
CA ALA A 68 0.94 -11.13 -0.83
C ALA A 68 -0.36 -11.92 -0.57
N GLU A 69 -0.26 -13.22 -0.31
CA GLU A 69 -1.41 -14.08 0.02
C GLU A 69 -1.63 -14.10 1.55
N ASP A 70 -2.82 -14.50 2.00
CA ASP A 70 -3.13 -14.64 3.43
C ASP A 70 -2.11 -15.60 4.11
N ASN A 71 -1.76 -15.33 5.38
CA ASN A 71 -0.77 -16.06 6.18
C ASN A 71 0.71 -15.89 5.74
N SER A 72 1.01 -14.94 4.85
CA SER A 72 2.37 -14.66 4.40
C SER A 72 3.18 -13.78 5.36
N VAL A 73 4.49 -13.98 5.38
CA VAL A 73 5.45 -12.92 5.76
C VAL A 73 6.04 -12.31 4.49
N VAL A 74 5.84 -11.00 4.33
CA VAL A 74 6.57 -10.15 3.39
C VAL A 74 7.71 -9.49 4.14
N THR A 75 8.95 -9.86 3.80
CA THR A 75 10.16 -9.20 4.30
C THR A 75 10.73 -8.28 3.23
N LEU A 76 10.79 -6.98 3.50
CA LEU A 76 11.51 -6.00 2.70
C LEU A 76 12.98 -5.95 3.15
N PRO A 77 13.95 -5.87 2.23
CA PRO A 77 15.36 -5.78 2.60
C PRO A 77 15.72 -4.40 3.19
N ALA A 78 16.86 -4.33 3.87
CA ALA A 78 17.51 -3.05 4.17
C ALA A 78 17.92 -2.34 2.87
N GLY A 79 17.73 -1.03 2.81
CA GLY A 79 18.01 -0.21 1.62
C GLY A 79 17.07 0.98 1.47
N CYS A 80 17.23 1.70 0.36
CA CYS A 80 16.55 2.97 0.11
C CYS A 80 15.73 2.90 -1.18
N PHE A 81 14.41 2.95 -1.05
CA PHE A 81 13.46 2.66 -2.12
C PHE A 81 12.66 3.91 -2.46
N LYS A 82 12.99 4.56 -3.59
CA LYS A 82 12.26 5.75 -4.04
C LYS A 82 11.02 5.33 -4.81
N MET A 83 9.90 5.29 -4.09
CA MET A 83 8.65 4.70 -4.52
C MET A 83 8.01 5.48 -5.67
N ASN A 84 7.33 4.75 -6.55
CA ASN A 84 6.65 5.29 -7.74
C ASN A 84 5.11 5.22 -7.66
N ASN A 85 4.57 4.64 -6.58
CA ASN A 85 3.17 4.50 -6.24
C ASN A 85 3.06 4.17 -4.73
N GLN A 86 1.85 4.25 -4.16
CA GLN A 86 1.55 3.62 -2.87
C GLN A 86 1.90 2.12 -2.86
N LEU A 87 2.14 1.57 -1.68
CA LEU A 87 2.00 0.14 -1.39
C LEU A 87 0.56 -0.13 -0.97
N THR A 88 -0.01 -1.29 -1.34
CA THR A 88 -1.43 -1.60 -1.12
C THR A 88 -1.62 -2.98 -0.52
N VAL A 89 -2.41 -3.08 0.56
CA VAL A 89 -2.78 -4.34 1.22
C VAL A 89 -4.30 -4.39 1.32
N ASP A 90 -4.95 -5.04 0.35
CA ASP A 90 -6.41 -5.14 0.27
C ASP A 90 -6.89 -6.51 0.77
N SER A 91 -7.75 -6.49 1.80
CA SER A 91 -8.55 -7.61 2.31
C SER A 91 -7.77 -8.87 2.71
N LYS A 92 -6.56 -8.70 3.25
CA LYS A 92 -5.63 -9.79 3.63
C LYS A 92 -5.82 -10.27 5.06
N ASN A 93 -5.54 -11.54 5.32
CA ASN A 93 -5.64 -12.13 6.65
C ASN A 93 -4.30 -12.73 7.11
N ASN A 94 -3.93 -12.54 8.38
CA ASN A 94 -2.70 -13.06 8.99
C ASN A 94 -1.41 -12.64 8.22
N LEU A 95 -1.34 -11.39 7.74
CA LEU A 95 -0.22 -10.90 6.92
C LEU A 95 0.78 -10.11 7.78
N ILE A 96 2.08 -10.38 7.63
CA ILE A 96 3.14 -9.49 8.13
C ILE A 96 3.82 -8.77 6.98
N LEU A 97 3.96 -7.44 7.09
CA LEU A 97 4.80 -6.58 6.27
C LEU A 97 5.95 -6.04 7.14
N ARG A 98 7.10 -6.71 7.08
CA ARG A 98 8.29 -6.45 7.91
C ARG A 98 9.42 -5.89 7.05
N GLY A 99 10.11 -4.84 7.50
CA GLY A 99 11.40 -4.43 6.92
C GLY A 99 12.60 -5.09 7.61
N ALA A 100 13.75 -4.42 7.61
CA ALA A 100 14.98 -4.85 8.29
C ALA A 100 15.28 -4.08 9.59
N GLY A 101 14.46 -3.07 9.91
CA GLY A 101 14.58 -2.17 11.05
C GLY A 101 14.12 -0.78 10.68
N ILE A 102 13.56 -0.04 11.65
CA ILE A 102 13.13 1.37 11.49
C ILE A 102 14.23 2.27 10.88
N ASP A 103 15.51 1.97 11.16
CA ASP A 103 16.69 2.67 10.65
C ASP A 103 17.39 1.97 9.45
N GLN A 104 16.72 1.00 8.80
CA GLN A 104 17.34 0.18 7.74
C GLN A 104 16.52 0.06 6.45
N THR A 105 15.19 0.05 6.52
CA THR A 105 14.31 -0.04 5.35
C THR A 105 13.59 1.29 5.11
N TYR A 106 14.08 2.08 4.15
CA TYR A 106 13.59 3.42 3.86
C TYR A 106 12.69 3.44 2.61
N LEU A 107 11.40 3.74 2.79
CA LEU A 107 10.40 3.88 1.74
C LEU A 107 10.08 5.36 1.51
N ASP A 108 10.65 5.95 0.45
CA ASP A 108 10.51 7.36 0.11
C ASP A 108 9.40 7.58 -0.93
N PHE A 109 8.32 8.25 -0.52
CA PHE A 109 7.15 8.56 -1.35
C PHE A 109 7.09 10.02 -1.82
N SER A 110 8.18 10.80 -1.70
CA SER A 110 8.25 12.20 -2.14
C SER A 110 7.85 12.39 -3.62
N ASN A 111 8.08 11.38 -4.47
CA ASN A 111 7.71 11.35 -5.88
C ASN A 111 6.24 10.93 -6.16
N VAL A 112 5.42 10.64 -5.14
CA VAL A 112 4.10 10.00 -5.30
C VAL A 112 2.97 10.92 -4.84
N ASP A 113 2.22 11.47 -5.79
CA ASP A 113 1.17 12.47 -5.54
C ASP A 113 -0.25 11.89 -5.33
N GLY A 114 -1.01 12.50 -4.42
CA GLY A 114 -2.42 12.18 -4.17
C GLY A 114 -2.65 10.82 -3.51
N LYS A 115 -1.62 10.27 -2.86
CA LYS A 115 -1.50 8.87 -2.44
C LYS A 115 -0.94 8.74 -1.03
N ASP A 116 -1.35 7.67 -0.35
CA ASP A 116 -0.76 7.22 0.92
C ASP A 116 0.57 6.48 0.65
N GLY A 117 1.42 6.32 1.66
CA GLY A 117 2.63 5.49 1.58
C GLY A 117 2.27 4.01 1.55
N ILE A 118 1.74 3.51 2.68
CA ILE A 118 1.16 2.17 2.80
C ILE A 118 -0.36 2.33 3.02
N ALA A 119 -1.16 1.71 2.16
CA ALA A 119 -2.62 1.71 2.25
C ALA A 119 -3.16 0.28 2.48
N ILE A 120 -3.57 0.02 3.72
CA ILE A 120 -4.25 -1.20 4.15
C ILE A 120 -5.77 -0.95 4.13
N SER A 121 -6.56 -1.90 3.66
CA SER A 121 -8.01 -1.77 3.55
C SER A 121 -8.70 -3.11 3.73
N GLY A 122 -9.52 -3.24 4.78
CA GLY A 122 -10.10 -4.52 5.19
C GLY A 122 -9.06 -5.54 5.68
N GLY A 123 -9.52 -6.75 5.95
CA GLY A 123 -8.66 -7.86 6.38
C GLY A 123 -8.59 -8.03 7.90
N SER A 124 -7.73 -8.94 8.36
CA SER A 124 -7.58 -9.26 9.78
C SER A 124 -6.20 -9.76 10.19
N ASN A 125 -5.80 -9.55 11.44
CA ASN A 125 -4.48 -9.89 11.99
C ASN A 125 -3.32 -9.45 11.07
N ILE A 126 -3.23 -8.15 10.79
CA ILE A 126 -2.17 -7.59 9.93
C ILE A 126 -1.09 -6.94 10.81
N THR A 127 0.18 -7.23 10.56
CA THR A 127 1.32 -6.57 11.22
C THR A 127 2.09 -5.74 10.20
N VAL A 128 2.43 -4.50 10.54
CA VAL A 128 3.47 -3.72 9.83
C VAL A 128 4.60 -3.44 10.81
N SER A 129 5.83 -3.77 10.44
CA SER A 129 6.96 -3.58 11.33
C SER A 129 8.31 -3.29 10.66
N ASP A 130 9.26 -2.81 11.46
CA ASP A 130 10.69 -2.73 11.15
C ASP A 130 11.02 -1.85 9.92
N LEU A 131 10.38 -0.68 9.73
CA LEU A 131 10.56 0.17 8.53
C LEU A 131 10.24 1.67 8.69
N GLN A 132 10.80 2.51 7.82
CA GLN A 132 10.49 3.96 7.72
C GLN A 132 9.71 4.28 6.43
N VAL A 133 8.55 4.94 6.56
CA VAL A 133 7.80 5.60 5.49
C VAL A 133 8.08 7.10 5.52
N SER A 134 8.51 7.67 4.39
CA SER A 134 8.90 9.08 4.28
C SER A 134 8.13 9.83 3.18
N ASP A 135 7.81 11.10 3.43
CA ASP A 135 7.37 12.10 2.43
C ASP A 135 6.14 11.74 1.56
N ALA A 136 5.25 10.88 2.07
CA ALA A 136 3.98 10.54 1.42
C ALA A 136 3.07 11.76 1.20
N SER A 137 2.38 11.81 0.06
CA SER A 137 1.52 12.96 -0.30
C SER A 137 0.28 13.08 0.58
N LYS A 138 -0.34 11.96 0.97
CA LYS A 138 -1.49 11.92 1.90
C LYS A 138 -1.04 11.37 3.24
N ASN A 139 -1.23 10.08 3.52
CA ASN A 139 -0.93 9.51 4.83
C ASN A 139 0.33 8.64 4.77
N GLY A 140 1.05 8.48 5.88
CA GLY A 140 2.19 7.57 5.96
C GLY A 140 1.72 6.12 5.82
N ILE A 141 1.01 5.64 6.85
CA ILE A 141 0.43 4.29 6.90
C ILE A 141 -1.04 4.41 7.28
N LYS A 142 -1.94 4.05 6.37
CA LYS A 142 -3.39 4.07 6.59
C LYS A 142 -3.94 2.65 6.66
N ALA A 143 -4.82 2.38 7.62
CA ALA A 143 -5.50 1.09 7.76
C ALA A 143 -7.01 1.27 7.95
N ASP A 144 -7.78 1.13 6.86
CA ASP A 144 -9.23 1.38 6.81
C ASP A 144 -10.03 0.08 6.96
N GLY A 145 -10.68 -0.13 8.11
CA GLY A 145 -11.60 -1.26 8.33
C GLY A 145 -10.95 -2.61 8.65
N VAL A 146 -9.82 -2.62 9.36
CA VAL A 146 -9.05 -3.85 9.70
C VAL A 146 -9.49 -4.42 11.05
N GLU A 147 -9.56 -5.76 11.17
CA GLU A 147 -9.84 -6.47 12.43
C GLU A 147 -8.57 -7.12 13.00
N GLY A 148 -7.94 -6.49 13.99
CA GLY A 148 -6.64 -6.90 14.48
C GLY A 148 -5.52 -6.32 13.61
N ILE A 149 -4.87 -5.25 14.08
CA ILE A 149 -3.69 -4.67 13.42
C ILE A 149 -2.62 -4.27 14.43
N ILE A 150 -1.37 -4.64 14.14
CA ILE A 150 -0.17 -4.27 14.89
C ILE A 150 0.69 -3.36 14.01
N ILE A 151 1.17 -2.25 14.57
CA ILE A 151 2.17 -1.38 13.93
C ILE A 151 3.31 -1.18 14.95
N ARG A 152 4.51 -1.72 14.68
CA ARG A 152 5.64 -1.82 15.63
C ARG A 152 7.00 -1.50 15.01
N ASP A 153 7.88 -0.75 15.68
CA ASP A 153 9.20 -0.34 15.15
C ASP A 153 9.09 0.31 13.77
N VAL A 154 8.22 1.33 13.68
CA VAL A 154 7.83 1.95 12.42
C VAL A 154 7.90 3.47 12.50
N ALA A 155 8.54 4.07 11.50
CA ALA A 155 8.66 5.51 11.37
C ALA A 155 7.73 6.04 10.26
N ALA A 156 6.96 7.09 10.54
CA ALA A 156 6.11 7.80 9.58
C ALA A 156 6.45 9.31 9.61
N VAL A 157 7.34 9.73 8.68
CA VAL A 157 8.11 10.97 8.82
C VAL A 157 8.05 11.89 7.59
N TRP A 158 8.12 13.19 7.84
CA TRP A 158 8.30 14.23 6.82
C TRP A 158 9.36 15.24 7.28
N LEU A 159 10.39 15.48 6.46
CA LEU A 159 11.62 16.10 6.95
C LEU A 159 11.54 17.62 7.09
N GLU A 160 10.64 18.27 6.35
CA GLU A 160 10.46 19.72 6.41
C GLU A 160 9.44 20.12 7.49
N VAL A 161 9.89 20.81 8.54
CA VAL A 161 9.01 21.41 9.56
C VAL A 161 9.47 22.84 9.87
N PRO A 162 8.59 23.86 9.82
CA PRO A 162 7.21 23.80 9.33
C PRO A 162 7.16 23.55 7.81
N ARG A 163 6.15 22.81 7.35
CA ARG A 163 5.98 22.39 5.95
C ARG A 163 5.80 23.56 5.00
N ALA A 164 6.44 23.51 3.83
CA ALA A 164 6.06 24.32 2.70
C ALA A 164 4.71 23.86 2.12
N ARG A 165 4.00 24.81 1.50
CA ARG A 165 2.81 24.54 0.68
C ARG A 165 3.22 24.35 -0.78
N ASP A 166 2.46 23.53 -1.51
CA ASP A 166 2.64 23.37 -2.96
C ASP A 166 2.15 24.60 -3.76
N GLU A 167 2.30 24.57 -5.09
CA GLU A 167 1.92 25.68 -5.97
C GLU A 167 0.41 26.00 -5.96
N ASP A 168 -0.43 25.03 -5.57
CA ASP A 168 -1.89 25.18 -5.40
C ASP A 168 -2.27 25.58 -3.95
N GLY A 169 -1.30 25.62 -3.02
CA GLY A 169 -1.47 26.05 -1.63
C GLY A 169 -1.75 24.93 -0.61
N ASN A 170 -1.71 23.66 -1.02
CA ASN A 170 -1.98 22.51 -0.16
C ASN A 170 -0.75 22.13 0.69
N LEU A 171 -1.00 21.41 1.79
CA LEU A 171 0.03 20.70 2.56
C LEU A 171 0.00 19.22 2.15
N ARG A 172 1.19 18.61 1.98
CA ARG A 172 1.35 17.15 1.86
C ARG A 172 1.28 16.51 3.25
N GLY A 173 1.10 15.20 3.34
CA GLY A 173 1.41 14.45 4.57
C GLY A 173 0.45 14.74 5.73
N THR A 174 -0.82 14.38 5.59
CA THR A 174 -1.92 14.61 6.53
C THR A 174 -1.74 13.79 7.82
N TYR A 175 -1.88 12.46 7.78
CA TYR A 175 -1.75 11.62 8.98
C TYR A 175 -0.55 10.67 8.89
N GLY A 176 0.25 10.56 9.95
CA GLY A 176 1.41 9.65 10.01
C GLY A 176 1.00 8.18 10.05
N ILE A 177 0.53 7.73 11.21
CA ILE A 177 0.00 6.38 11.45
C ILE A 177 -1.50 6.49 11.67
N TYR A 178 -2.29 5.83 10.82
CA TYR A 178 -3.72 6.12 10.63
C TYR A 178 -4.60 4.87 10.49
N PRO A 179 -4.81 4.07 11.56
CA PRO A 179 -5.96 3.18 11.66
C PRO A 179 -7.28 3.96 11.71
N VAL A 180 -8.26 3.50 10.93
CA VAL A 180 -9.60 4.11 10.86
C VAL A 180 -10.70 3.07 10.59
N LYS A 181 -11.85 3.18 11.25
CA LYS A 181 -12.97 2.19 11.13
C LYS A 181 -12.58 0.76 11.53
N SER A 182 -11.49 0.61 12.27
CA SER A 182 -10.85 -0.67 12.59
C SER A 182 -11.25 -1.17 13.98
N GLN A 183 -10.87 -2.40 14.32
CA GLN A 183 -11.01 -2.97 15.65
C GLN A 183 -9.73 -3.69 16.07
N ASN A 184 -9.49 -3.79 17.39
CA ASN A 184 -8.31 -4.45 17.96
C ASN A 184 -6.97 -3.91 17.39
N VAL A 185 -6.69 -2.65 17.66
CA VAL A 185 -5.49 -1.93 17.18
C VAL A 185 -4.38 -1.94 18.24
N LEU A 186 -3.14 -2.19 17.82
CA LEU A 186 -1.93 -1.98 18.62
C LEU A 186 -0.95 -1.09 17.84
N ILE A 187 -0.48 -0.02 18.47
CA ILE A 187 0.59 0.86 17.96
C ILE A 187 1.65 0.98 19.06
N GLU A 188 2.86 0.51 18.80
CA GLU A 188 3.93 0.50 19.79
C GLU A 188 5.33 0.67 19.20
N ASP A 189 6.28 1.18 19.97
CA ASP A 189 7.66 1.44 19.51
C ASP A 189 7.73 2.30 18.22
N THR A 190 6.69 3.10 17.89
CA THR A 190 6.63 3.86 16.62
C THR A 190 7.07 5.31 16.76
N TRP A 191 7.53 5.89 15.64
CA TRP A 191 7.92 7.29 15.55
C TRP A 191 7.11 8.01 14.47
N SER A 192 6.41 9.10 14.81
CA SER A 192 5.82 9.99 13.81
C SER A 192 6.35 11.41 13.92
N TYR A 193 6.83 11.94 12.79
CA TYR A 193 7.55 13.21 12.73
C TYR A 193 7.01 14.13 11.63
N GLY A 194 6.71 15.39 11.98
CA GLY A 194 6.48 16.45 11.01
C GLY A 194 5.18 16.37 10.22
N SER A 195 4.19 15.62 10.70
CA SER A 195 2.85 15.51 10.10
C SER A 195 2.14 16.86 10.00
N ALA A 196 1.33 17.06 8.95
CA ALA A 196 0.58 18.30 8.70
C ALA A 196 -0.82 18.30 9.33
N ASP A 197 -1.21 17.17 9.93
CA ASP A 197 -2.39 17.00 10.78
C ASP A 197 -1.89 16.23 12.03
N ALA A 198 -2.53 15.13 12.44
CA ALA A 198 -2.02 14.25 13.48
C ALA A 198 -0.82 13.36 13.06
N GLY A 199 0.12 13.11 13.98
CA GLY A 199 1.21 12.14 13.83
C GLY A 199 0.70 10.70 13.97
N ILE A 200 0.12 10.37 15.12
CA ILE A 200 -0.62 9.12 15.34
C ILE A 200 -2.11 9.47 15.45
N TYR A 201 -2.97 8.88 14.62
CA TYR A 201 -4.41 9.17 14.57
C TYR A 201 -5.22 7.87 14.62
N VAL A 202 -6.13 7.74 15.58
CA VAL A 202 -6.99 6.57 15.76
C VAL A 202 -8.46 6.99 15.62
N GLY A 203 -8.97 6.90 14.39
CA GLY A 203 -10.30 7.39 14.01
C GLY A 203 -11.38 6.32 13.98
N GLN A 204 -12.56 6.62 14.52
CA GLN A 204 -13.75 5.76 14.51
C GLN A 204 -13.43 4.27 14.71
N THR A 205 -12.69 3.90 15.76
CA THR A 205 -12.14 2.55 16.04
C THR A 205 -12.69 1.99 17.38
N ILE A 206 -12.78 0.66 17.54
CA ILE A 206 -13.12 0.00 18.84
C ILE A 206 -11.96 -0.90 19.30
N GLY A 207 -11.45 -0.65 20.50
CA GLY A 207 -10.33 -1.42 21.04
C GLY A 207 -9.01 -0.96 20.43
N ALA A 208 -8.28 -0.11 21.13
CA ALA A 208 -6.92 0.29 20.74
C ALA A 208 -5.98 0.40 21.95
N VAL A 209 -4.72 -0.02 21.76
CA VAL A 209 -3.61 0.18 22.69
C VAL A 209 -2.52 0.96 21.94
N ILE A 210 -2.14 2.13 22.47
CA ILE A 210 -1.11 3.00 21.92
C ILE A 210 -0.06 3.20 23.02
N ARG A 211 1.07 2.50 22.95
CA ARG A 211 2.11 2.49 24.01
C ARG A 211 3.52 2.75 23.50
N ASP A 212 4.39 3.32 24.33
CA ASP A 212 5.84 3.42 24.05
C ASP A 212 6.19 4.17 22.73
N ASN A 213 5.29 5.00 22.19
CA ASN A 213 5.50 5.71 20.91
C ASN A 213 6.07 7.13 21.09
N VAL A 214 6.73 7.64 20.06
CA VAL A 214 7.19 9.03 19.95
C VAL A 214 6.41 9.78 18.86
N ALA A 215 5.67 10.81 19.25
CA ALA A 215 5.04 11.74 18.31
C ALA A 215 5.71 13.13 18.43
N GLU A 216 6.53 13.49 17.43
CA GLU A 216 7.36 14.69 17.44
C GLU A 216 7.03 15.70 16.31
N LYS A 217 6.88 17.00 16.64
CA LYS A 217 6.76 18.11 15.65
C LYS A 217 5.63 17.98 14.62
N ASN A 218 4.59 17.25 14.94
CA ASN A 218 3.33 17.18 14.19
C ASN A 218 2.42 18.36 14.59
N ILE A 219 1.25 18.53 13.96
CA ILE A 219 0.28 19.50 14.47
C ILE A 219 -0.42 18.91 15.70
N ALA A 220 -1.02 17.73 15.57
CA ALA A 220 -1.39 16.92 16.72
C ALA A 220 -0.37 15.79 16.91
N GLY A 221 0.14 15.58 18.13
CA GLY A 221 1.04 14.45 18.40
C GLY A 221 0.32 13.12 18.27
N ILE A 222 -0.59 12.85 19.20
CA ILE A 222 -1.49 11.69 19.19
C ILE A 222 -2.94 12.19 19.21
N GLU A 223 -3.80 11.69 18.32
CA GLU A 223 -5.21 12.05 18.25
C GLU A 223 -6.11 10.81 18.26
N ILE A 224 -7.10 10.82 19.15
CA ILE A 224 -8.16 9.81 19.23
C ILE A 224 -9.47 10.48 18.80
N GLU A 225 -9.99 10.15 17.61
CA GLU A 225 -11.23 10.72 17.07
C GLU A 225 -12.36 9.69 17.06
N ASN A 226 -13.50 9.97 17.70
CA ASN A 226 -14.72 9.12 17.67
C ASN A 226 -14.47 7.61 17.98
N SER A 227 -13.44 7.26 18.73
CA SER A 227 -13.03 5.87 19.04
C SER A 227 -13.34 5.48 20.48
N SER A 228 -13.62 4.19 20.74
CA SER A 228 -13.96 3.67 22.06
C SER A 228 -13.06 2.52 22.52
N ASN A 229 -12.99 2.29 23.83
CA ASN A 229 -12.16 1.24 24.45
C ASN A 229 -10.67 1.42 24.12
N VAL A 230 -10.10 2.58 24.49
CA VAL A 230 -8.74 2.98 24.08
C VAL A 230 -7.85 3.24 25.29
N ASP A 231 -6.66 2.64 25.29
CA ASP A 231 -5.58 2.91 26.25
C ASP A 231 -4.41 3.62 25.51
N VAL A 232 -3.94 4.75 26.05
CA VAL A 232 -2.79 5.52 25.55
C VAL A 232 -1.81 5.76 26.70
N TYR A 233 -0.66 5.08 26.72
CA TYR A 233 0.26 5.16 27.86
C TYR A 233 1.74 5.04 27.54
N ASP A 234 2.61 5.53 28.43
CA ASP A 234 4.08 5.53 28.28
C ASP A 234 4.62 6.22 26.99
N ASN A 235 3.78 6.97 26.24
CA ASN A 235 4.19 7.67 25.01
C ASN A 235 4.86 9.02 25.29
N LEU A 236 5.69 9.49 24.35
CA LEU A 236 6.29 10.82 24.30
C LEU A 236 5.63 11.69 23.21
N ALA A 237 4.82 12.66 23.62
CA ALA A 237 4.31 13.71 22.75
C ALA A 237 5.18 14.98 22.89
N LEU A 238 6.00 15.27 21.88
CA LEU A 238 7.09 16.25 21.93
C LEU A 238 6.97 17.32 20.83
N GLY A 239 7.01 18.61 21.19
CA GLY A 239 7.27 19.66 20.19
C GLY A 239 6.20 19.83 19.09
N ASN A 240 5.01 19.24 19.25
CA ASN A 240 3.87 19.37 18.34
C ASN A 240 3.16 20.73 18.53
N THR A 241 2.06 21.02 17.83
CA THR A 241 1.19 22.19 18.14
C THR A 241 0.28 21.88 19.34
N GLY A 242 -0.34 20.70 19.33
CA GLY A 242 -1.05 20.09 20.44
C GLY A 242 -0.49 18.70 20.74
N GLY A 243 -0.27 18.37 22.01
CA GLY A 243 0.37 17.11 22.41
C GLY A 243 -0.52 15.87 22.19
N VAL A 244 -1.62 15.77 22.95
CA VAL A 244 -2.59 14.67 22.84
C VAL A 244 -4.02 15.22 22.71
N LEU A 245 -4.76 14.73 21.71
CA LEU A 245 -6.09 15.21 21.34
C LEU A 245 -7.13 14.09 21.51
N LEU A 246 -8.28 14.43 22.10
CA LEU A 246 -9.44 13.55 22.27
C LEU A 246 -10.69 14.23 21.70
N PHE A 247 -11.06 13.87 20.47
CA PHE A 247 -12.08 14.57 19.69
C PHE A 247 -13.31 13.69 19.42
N ASP A 248 -14.51 14.14 19.80
CA ASP A 248 -15.77 13.51 19.40
C ASP A 248 -16.49 14.39 18.38
N LEU A 249 -16.27 14.12 17.09
CA LEU A 249 -16.75 14.95 15.98
C LEU A 249 -18.10 14.49 15.37
N PRO A 250 -18.90 15.41 14.80
CA PRO A 250 -20.19 15.10 14.21
C PRO A 250 -20.09 14.60 12.76
N GLY A 251 -20.04 13.28 12.55
CA GLY A 251 -20.11 12.72 11.19
C GLY A 251 -19.77 11.23 11.00
N ALA A 252 -19.39 10.52 12.06
CA ALA A 252 -18.83 9.16 11.99
C ALA A 252 -19.68 8.10 11.26
N THR A 253 -19.01 7.11 10.63
CA THR A 253 -19.61 6.17 9.66
C THR A 253 -18.98 4.74 9.55
N THR A 254 -18.80 3.87 10.55
CA THR A 254 -18.82 3.88 12.03
C THR A 254 -18.36 2.48 12.51
N ILE A 255 -17.17 2.30 13.11
CA ILE A 255 -16.90 1.19 14.05
C ILE A 255 -16.06 1.71 15.23
N GLY A 256 -16.71 2.49 16.09
CA GLY A 256 -16.11 3.28 17.19
C GLY A 256 -17.09 4.39 17.52
N ARG A 257 -17.36 5.20 16.50
CA ARG A 257 -18.44 6.19 16.39
C ARG A 257 -18.38 7.37 17.37
N LEU A 258 -18.13 7.12 18.65
CA LEU A 258 -18.19 8.08 19.75
C LEU A 258 -17.00 7.86 20.66
N ILE A 259 -16.47 8.92 21.25
CA ILE A 259 -15.54 8.79 22.38
C ILE A 259 -16.28 8.20 23.58
N ASP A 260 -15.84 7.03 24.04
CA ASP A 260 -16.40 6.27 25.16
C ASP A 260 -15.32 5.31 25.70
N ASP A 261 -15.07 5.26 27.01
CA ASP A 261 -14.08 4.36 27.63
C ASP A 261 -12.65 4.57 27.05
N VAL A 262 -12.07 5.74 27.33
CA VAL A 262 -10.73 6.13 26.85
C VAL A 262 -9.84 6.54 28.03
N ARG A 263 -8.64 5.97 28.12
CA ARG A 263 -7.69 6.19 29.23
C ARG A 263 -6.35 6.67 28.68
N ILE A 264 -5.90 7.84 29.11
CA ILE A 264 -4.67 8.49 28.66
C ILE A 264 -3.77 8.73 29.88
N PHE A 265 -2.76 7.90 30.09
CA PHE A 265 -2.05 7.85 31.38
C PHE A 265 -0.56 7.54 31.30
N ASP A 266 0.21 7.91 32.34
CA ASP A 266 1.67 7.72 32.44
C ASP A 266 2.51 8.37 31.29
N ASN A 267 1.90 9.09 30.32
CA ASN A 267 2.58 9.68 29.16
C ASN A 267 3.44 10.92 29.53
N VAL A 268 4.44 11.22 28.70
CA VAL A 268 5.24 12.45 28.76
C VAL A 268 4.81 13.39 27.63
N ILE A 269 4.19 14.51 27.99
CA ILE A 269 3.60 15.47 27.05
C ILE A 269 4.31 16.82 27.26
N ARG A 270 5.35 17.11 26.47
CA ARG A 270 6.26 18.25 26.74
C ARG A 270 6.64 19.12 25.54
N ASP A 271 6.89 20.40 25.81
CA ASP A 271 7.46 21.36 24.86
C ASP A 271 6.62 21.57 23.57
N ASN A 272 5.30 21.28 23.59
CA ASN A 272 4.43 21.24 22.39
C ASN A 272 4.00 22.64 21.93
N ASN A 273 4.98 23.41 21.43
CA ASN A 273 4.88 24.84 21.12
C ASN A 273 5.01 25.17 19.62
N LEU A 274 4.74 24.21 18.71
CA LEU A 274 4.83 24.44 17.27
C LEU A 274 3.70 25.34 16.76
N GLU A 275 4.02 26.30 15.88
CA GLU A 275 3.04 27.17 15.23
C GLU A 275 2.06 26.35 14.37
N ASN A 276 0.76 26.57 14.53
CA ASN A 276 -0.27 25.90 13.74
C ASN A 276 -0.30 26.46 12.31
N TYR A 277 0.39 25.80 11.38
CA TYR A 277 0.51 26.25 9.99
C TYR A 277 -0.56 25.67 9.04
N VAL A 278 -1.58 24.96 9.55
CA VAL A 278 -2.52 24.16 8.73
C VAL A 278 -3.47 25.02 7.89
N ASP A 279 -4.02 26.11 8.45
CA ASP A 279 -4.83 27.08 7.69
C ASP A 279 -4.79 28.46 8.37
N THR A 280 -4.53 29.51 7.58
CA THR A 280 -4.49 30.91 8.06
C THR A 280 -5.77 31.69 7.74
N THR A 281 -6.77 31.04 7.14
CA THR A 281 -7.99 31.68 6.62
C THR A 281 -9.21 31.59 7.55
N CYS A 282 -9.10 30.88 8.68
CA CYS A 282 -10.18 30.55 9.63
C CYS A 282 -10.73 31.76 10.43
N GLN A 283 -11.17 32.83 9.77
CA GLN A 283 -11.62 34.07 10.44
C GLN A 283 -12.99 33.97 11.12
N SER A 284 -13.77 32.91 10.86
CA SER A 284 -15.07 32.67 11.52
C SER A 284 -15.53 31.20 11.40
N GLY A 285 -15.15 30.35 12.35
CA GLY A 285 -15.58 28.93 12.45
C GLY A 285 -14.98 28.01 11.38
N LEU A 286 -15.56 26.81 11.23
CA LEU A 286 -15.15 25.76 10.26
C LEU A 286 -15.43 26.12 8.77
N GLY A 287 -15.24 27.38 8.38
CA GLY A 287 -15.50 27.91 7.05
C GLY A 287 -14.47 27.51 5.98
N GLY A 288 -13.91 26.30 6.05
CA GLY A 288 -12.85 25.77 5.17
C GLY A 288 -11.86 24.86 5.91
N CYS A 289 -11.64 25.15 7.20
CA CYS A 289 -10.61 24.51 8.02
C CYS A 289 -11.08 23.20 8.66
N GLY A 290 -10.17 22.21 8.76
CA GLY A 290 -10.33 21.04 9.62
C GLY A 290 -10.17 21.40 11.11
N VAL A 291 -10.59 20.51 12.01
CA VAL A 291 -10.63 20.80 13.47
C VAL A 291 -9.22 20.89 14.08
N VAL A 292 -8.23 20.16 13.56
CA VAL A 292 -6.82 20.33 13.98
C VAL A 292 -6.31 21.76 13.73
N GLY A 293 -6.79 22.41 12.66
CA GLY A 293 -6.36 23.75 12.25
C GLY A 293 -6.85 24.88 13.15
N ILE A 294 -7.68 24.58 14.15
CA ILE A 294 -8.12 25.52 15.18
C ILE A 294 -7.48 25.28 16.56
N VAL A 295 -6.58 24.28 16.69
CA VAL A 295 -5.84 24.00 17.93
C VAL A 295 -4.85 25.12 18.25
N PRO A 296 -4.91 25.75 19.46
CA PRO A 296 -3.94 26.76 19.87
C PRO A 296 -2.54 26.16 20.06
N PRO A 297 -1.48 26.76 19.48
CA PRO A 297 -0.08 26.40 19.78
C PRO A 297 0.22 26.44 21.27
N GLY A 298 1.08 25.54 21.76
CA GLY A 298 1.45 25.51 23.17
C GLY A 298 0.41 24.80 24.04
N THR A 299 -0.23 23.75 23.55
CA THR A 299 -1.28 23.03 24.30
C THR A 299 -0.91 21.58 24.56
N GLY A 300 -0.90 21.16 25.83
CA GLY A 300 -0.59 19.78 26.22
C GLY A 300 -1.66 18.78 25.78
N VAL A 301 -2.86 18.91 26.32
CA VAL A 301 -4.01 18.04 26.03
C VAL A 301 -5.18 18.88 25.52
N VAL A 302 -5.86 18.42 24.46
CA VAL A 302 -7.13 19.03 23.99
C VAL A 302 -8.23 17.98 24.05
N ILE A 303 -9.33 18.30 24.72
CA ILE A 303 -10.56 17.51 24.72
C ILE A 303 -11.63 18.33 24.01
N LEU A 304 -12.21 17.80 22.94
CA LEU A 304 -13.32 18.41 22.21
C LEU A 304 -14.52 17.45 22.24
N SER A 305 -15.42 17.70 23.18
CA SER A 305 -16.55 16.81 23.50
C SER A 305 -16.10 15.40 23.93
N GLY A 306 -16.97 14.39 23.74
CA GLY A 306 -16.74 13.00 24.11
C GLY A 306 -17.28 12.63 25.49
N ARG A 307 -17.08 11.38 25.92
CA ARG A 307 -17.48 10.96 27.26
C ARG A 307 -16.67 9.81 27.84
N ASN A 308 -16.82 9.62 29.15
CA ASN A 308 -16.30 8.47 29.90
C ASN A 308 -14.81 8.28 29.63
N SER A 309 -13.99 9.27 30.03
CA SER A 309 -12.55 9.25 29.73
C SER A 309 -11.72 9.69 30.93
N GLU A 310 -10.59 9.02 31.13
CA GLU A 310 -9.72 9.15 32.30
C GLU A 310 -8.31 9.59 31.90
N PHE A 311 -7.74 10.55 32.62
CA PHE A 311 -6.44 11.15 32.31
C PHE A 311 -5.60 11.24 33.58
N TYR A 312 -4.59 10.38 33.74
CA TYR A 312 -3.87 10.26 35.02
C TYR A 312 -2.37 10.01 34.95
N ASN A 313 -1.64 10.40 36.00
CA ASN A 313 -0.17 10.30 36.13
C ASN A 313 0.68 10.98 35.03
N ASN A 314 0.08 11.57 33.98
CA ASN A 314 0.85 12.13 32.86
C ASN A 314 1.76 13.27 33.34
N THR A 315 2.96 13.36 32.75
CA THR A 315 3.88 14.48 32.97
C THR A 315 3.71 15.52 31.87
N ILE A 316 3.08 16.65 32.19
CA ILE A 316 2.69 17.69 31.22
C ILE A 316 3.50 18.97 31.50
N SER A 317 4.42 19.33 30.60
CA SER A 317 5.39 20.39 30.89
C SER A 317 5.78 21.30 29.72
N ASN A 318 6.17 22.54 30.05
CA ASN A 318 6.74 23.53 29.12
C ASN A 318 5.80 23.89 27.95
N HIS A 319 4.53 24.20 28.23
CA HIS A 319 3.52 24.53 27.21
C HIS A 319 3.17 26.01 27.24
N ASP A 320 3.40 26.73 26.15
CA ASP A 320 3.23 28.19 26.07
C ASP A 320 1.81 28.64 26.45
N SER A 321 0.77 27.90 26.04
CA SER A 321 -0.65 28.24 26.25
C SER A 321 -1.34 27.54 27.42
N MET A 322 -1.38 26.20 27.49
CA MET A 322 -2.03 25.48 28.60
C MET A 322 -1.68 23.98 28.66
N ALA A 323 -1.86 23.36 29.83
CA ALA A 323 -1.71 21.92 30.02
C ALA A 323 -2.93 21.14 29.51
N LEU A 324 -4.14 21.68 29.70
CA LEU A 324 -5.40 21.09 29.25
C LEU A 324 -6.35 22.16 28.69
N ALA A 325 -6.94 21.88 27.52
CA ALA A 325 -8.06 22.60 26.95
C ALA A 325 -9.27 21.66 26.84
N MET A 326 -10.18 21.68 27.81
CA MET A 326 -11.44 20.92 27.76
C MET A 326 -12.57 21.79 27.20
N THR A 327 -13.18 21.36 26.10
CA THR A 327 -14.12 22.19 25.31
C THR A 327 -15.32 21.39 24.81
N SER A 328 -16.44 22.09 24.63
CA SER A 328 -17.61 21.61 23.92
C SER A 328 -17.55 22.05 22.45
N TYR A 329 -18.16 21.26 21.56
CA TYR A 329 -18.26 21.58 20.14
C TYR A 329 -19.08 22.85 19.87
N LEU A 330 -19.76 23.39 20.88
CA LEU A 330 -20.46 24.68 20.85
C LEU A 330 -19.51 25.87 20.60
N LEU A 331 -18.24 25.77 21.00
CA LEU A 331 -17.21 26.78 20.67
C LEU A 331 -16.80 26.71 19.18
N VAL A 332 -16.91 25.54 18.56
CA VAL A 332 -16.56 25.29 17.16
C VAL A 332 -17.71 25.64 16.22
N ASN A 333 -18.94 25.25 16.59
CA ASN A 333 -20.18 25.64 15.91
C ASN A 333 -21.22 26.19 16.91
N GLY A 334 -21.24 27.51 17.06
CA GLY A 334 -22.16 28.22 17.94
C GLY A 334 -23.60 28.41 17.43
N ASP A 335 -24.02 27.79 16.32
CA ASP A 335 -25.43 27.87 15.88
C ASP A 335 -26.28 26.77 16.55
N PRO A 336 -27.19 27.09 17.50
CA PRO A 336 -28.07 26.10 18.12
C PRO A 336 -29.00 25.40 17.12
N ASN A 337 -29.19 25.96 15.92
CA ASN A 337 -29.96 25.31 14.86
C ASN A 337 -29.20 24.15 14.19
N ALA A 338 -27.87 24.11 14.25
CA ALA A 338 -27.08 23.02 13.67
C ALA A 338 -27.35 21.68 14.38
N TYR A 339 -27.55 21.70 15.69
CA TYR A 339 -27.81 20.51 16.53
C TYR A 339 -29.25 19.98 16.42
N SER A 340 -30.13 20.65 15.67
CA SER A 340 -31.51 20.18 15.46
C SER A 340 -31.58 19.16 14.31
N PRO A 341 -31.94 17.89 14.58
CA PRO A 341 -32.03 16.85 13.54
C PRO A 341 -33.12 17.13 12.51
N LEU A 342 -34.10 17.98 12.84
CA LEU A 342 -35.14 18.45 11.93
C LEU A 342 -34.58 19.33 10.79
N ASN A 343 -33.36 19.85 10.92
CA ASN A 343 -32.69 20.67 9.92
C ASN A 343 -31.80 19.87 8.95
N GLY A 344 -31.60 18.56 9.18
CA GLY A 344 -30.86 17.66 8.27
C GLY A 344 -29.34 17.85 8.22
N THR A 345 -28.80 18.64 9.15
CA THR A 345 -27.38 18.97 9.36
C THR A 345 -26.55 17.79 9.87
N SER A 346 -25.23 17.84 9.66
CA SER A 346 -24.23 16.90 10.20
C SER A 346 -24.39 16.68 11.71
N GLU A 347 -24.38 17.77 12.47
CA GLU A 347 -24.51 17.83 13.92
C GLU A 347 -25.87 17.29 14.38
N GLY A 348 -26.96 17.71 13.73
CA GLY A 348 -28.30 17.21 14.01
C GLY A 348 -28.41 15.70 13.76
N ASN A 349 -27.86 15.19 12.66
CA ASN A 349 -27.85 13.75 12.36
C ASN A 349 -26.98 12.97 13.37
N ALA A 350 -25.85 13.52 13.81
CA ALA A 350 -24.98 12.92 14.82
C ALA A 350 -25.67 12.87 16.20
N VAL A 351 -26.28 13.97 16.64
CA VAL A 351 -27.11 14.02 17.86
C VAL A 351 -28.23 12.99 17.78
N MET A 352 -28.90 12.83 16.62
CA MET A 352 -29.95 11.81 16.43
C MET A 352 -29.47 10.35 16.51
N GLN A 353 -28.16 10.14 16.70
CA GLN A 353 -27.48 8.85 16.73
C GLN A 353 -26.55 8.71 17.96
N GLY A 354 -26.74 9.51 19.01
CA GLY A 354 -26.09 9.33 20.32
C GLY A 354 -24.83 10.17 20.56
N TRP A 355 -24.47 11.06 19.62
CA TRP A 355 -23.38 12.02 19.82
C TRP A 355 -23.81 13.15 20.77
N ASN A 356 -22.88 13.58 21.63
CA ASN A 356 -23.03 14.72 22.51
C ASN A 356 -22.06 15.82 22.03
N PRO A 357 -22.47 17.09 21.88
CA PRO A 357 -21.54 18.19 21.66
C PRO A 357 -20.84 18.68 22.95
N VAL A 358 -21.19 18.12 24.11
CA VAL A 358 -20.64 18.49 25.43
C VAL A 358 -19.78 17.35 25.99
N PRO A 359 -18.56 17.60 26.50
CA PRO A 359 -17.79 16.58 27.21
C PRO A 359 -18.51 16.21 28.51
N THR A 360 -18.60 14.91 28.82
CA THR A 360 -19.28 14.41 30.04
C THR A 360 -18.53 13.24 30.66
N ASN A 361 -18.46 13.15 31.99
CA ASN A 361 -17.68 12.13 32.70
C ASN A 361 -16.21 12.07 32.24
N MET A 362 -15.60 13.25 32.06
CA MET A 362 -14.15 13.38 32.00
C MET A 362 -13.59 13.35 33.43
N TYR A 363 -12.52 12.60 33.67
CA TYR A 363 -11.86 12.50 34.97
C TYR A 363 -10.34 12.65 34.81
N PHE A 364 -9.80 13.81 35.18
CA PHE A 364 -8.42 14.22 34.93
C PHE A 364 -7.73 14.46 36.26
N HIS A 365 -6.84 13.56 36.69
CA HIS A 365 -6.34 13.53 38.07
C HIS A 365 -4.92 13.02 38.24
N ASP A 366 -4.26 13.45 39.32
CA ASP A 366 -2.91 12.99 39.71
C ASP A 366 -1.82 13.23 38.64
N ASN A 367 -2.06 14.11 37.66
CA ASN A 367 -1.09 14.48 36.63
C ASN A 367 -0.05 15.48 37.18
N THR A 368 1.19 15.39 36.73
CA THR A 368 2.27 16.32 37.11
C THR A 368 2.37 17.44 36.09
N ILE A 369 1.91 18.63 36.45
CA ILE A 369 1.87 19.81 35.55
C ILE A 369 2.92 20.84 35.97
N THR A 370 3.74 21.31 35.02
CA THR A 370 4.77 22.35 35.28
C THR A 370 4.95 23.29 34.08
N ASN A 371 5.33 24.55 34.33
CA ASN A 371 5.72 25.53 33.30
C ASN A 371 4.69 25.66 32.15
N THR A 372 3.41 25.91 32.45
CA THR A 372 2.38 26.07 31.41
C THR A 372 1.64 27.40 31.49
N GLY A 373 1.23 27.95 30.34
CA GLY A 373 0.39 29.15 30.24
C GLY A 373 1.10 30.49 30.46
N ALA A 374 2.42 30.53 30.28
CA ALA A 374 3.24 31.73 30.46
C ALA A 374 3.39 32.59 29.19
N ASN A 375 3.07 32.06 28.01
CA ASN A 375 3.15 32.76 26.71
C ASN A 375 1.98 32.37 25.77
N PRO A 376 0.71 32.46 26.22
CA PRO A 376 -0.41 31.89 25.48
C PRO A 376 -0.65 32.58 24.14
N ASN A 377 -0.90 31.78 23.11
CA ASN A 377 -1.01 32.23 21.72
C ASN A 377 -2.04 31.42 20.92
N GLY A 378 -2.63 32.02 19.89
CA GLY A 378 -3.61 31.39 19.01
C GLY A 378 -4.71 32.36 18.61
N SER A 379 -4.90 32.55 17.30
CA SER A 379 -5.79 33.58 16.73
C SER A 379 -7.28 33.39 17.02
N LEU A 380 -7.67 32.30 17.69
CA LEU A 380 -9.04 32.01 18.11
C LEU A 380 -9.25 32.16 19.63
N ILE A 381 -8.17 32.23 20.42
CA ILE A 381 -8.20 32.43 21.87
C ILE A 381 -7.72 33.83 22.30
N GLU A 382 -7.40 34.73 21.35
CA GLU A 382 -6.99 36.13 21.61
C GLU A 382 -7.89 36.86 22.63
N ASP A 383 -9.22 36.81 22.44
CA ASP A 383 -10.19 37.46 23.34
C ASP A 383 -10.22 36.79 24.73
N MET A 384 -9.99 35.47 24.80
CA MET A 384 -9.91 34.72 26.07
C MET A 384 -8.63 35.04 26.83
N ILE A 385 -7.48 35.05 26.15
CA ILE A 385 -6.19 35.45 26.70
C ILE A 385 -6.30 36.86 27.29
N LEU A 386 -6.83 37.81 26.50
CA LEU A 386 -7.04 39.18 26.94
C LEU A 386 -7.97 39.26 28.17
N ALA A 387 -9.07 38.50 28.20
CA ALA A 387 -10.00 38.50 29.32
C ALA A 387 -9.39 37.91 30.60
N TYR A 388 -8.72 36.76 30.54
CA TYR A 388 -8.05 36.16 31.70
C TYR A 388 -6.89 37.04 32.20
N THR A 389 -6.05 37.58 31.30
CA THR A 389 -4.98 38.51 31.67
C THR A 389 -5.50 39.80 32.31
N LEU A 390 -6.60 40.39 31.82
CA LEU A 390 -7.17 41.61 32.38
C LEU A 390 -7.84 41.41 33.76
N ASN A 391 -8.49 40.27 33.99
CA ASN A 391 -9.21 40.00 35.24
C ASN A 391 -8.32 39.36 36.32
N HIS A 392 -7.41 38.47 35.93
CA HIS A 392 -6.66 37.59 36.86
C HIS A 392 -5.14 37.70 36.76
N GLN A 393 -4.61 38.42 35.76
CA GLN A 393 -3.16 38.59 35.51
C GLN A 393 -2.40 37.28 35.19
N ALA A 394 -3.13 36.21 34.87
CA ALA A 394 -2.61 34.90 34.49
C ALA A 394 -3.56 34.23 33.48
N PHE A 395 -3.08 33.19 32.80
CA PHE A 395 -3.92 32.29 31.98
C PHE A 395 -3.98 30.90 32.67
N PRO A 396 -5.12 30.19 32.66
CA PRO A 396 -5.24 28.91 33.34
C PRO A 396 -4.45 27.78 32.67
N ALA A 397 -3.74 26.99 33.47
CA ALA A 397 -3.09 25.76 33.00
C ALA A 397 -4.11 24.67 32.63
N LEU A 398 -5.21 24.60 33.38
CA LEU A 398 -6.36 23.73 33.12
C LEU A 398 -7.58 24.57 32.73
N PHE A 399 -7.91 24.61 31.44
CA PHE A 399 -9.05 25.35 30.92
C PHE A 399 -10.27 24.45 30.70
N TYR A 400 -11.46 24.93 31.09
CA TYR A 400 -12.75 24.37 30.70
C TYR A 400 -13.69 25.48 30.16
N ASP A 401 -14.51 25.15 29.16
CA ASP A 401 -15.47 26.15 28.66
C ASP A 401 -16.69 26.37 29.57
N GLY A 402 -17.16 25.34 30.29
CA GLY A 402 -18.40 25.35 31.08
C GLY A 402 -19.70 25.56 30.29
N ALA A 403 -19.60 25.95 29.03
CA ALA A 403 -20.70 26.36 28.17
C ALA A 403 -21.70 25.22 27.94
N GLY A 404 -21.19 24.02 27.67
CA GLY A 404 -22.03 22.84 27.41
C GLY A 404 -22.84 22.38 28.62
N GLU A 405 -22.24 22.34 29.80
CA GLU A 405 -22.93 21.94 31.03
C GLU A 405 -24.00 22.98 31.44
N SER A 406 -23.65 24.28 31.41
CA SER A 406 -24.59 25.38 31.63
C SER A 406 -25.78 25.27 30.65
N LEU A 407 -25.54 24.89 29.40
CA LEU A 407 -26.58 24.68 28.39
C LEU A 407 -27.51 23.49 28.69
N ILE A 408 -26.97 22.34 29.13
CA ILE A 408 -27.78 21.20 29.55
C ILE A 408 -28.61 21.56 30.79
N ARG A 409 -28.00 22.20 31.79
CA ARG A 409 -28.68 22.67 33.01
C ARG A 409 -29.78 23.70 32.71
N SER A 410 -29.63 24.54 31.67
CA SER A 410 -30.64 25.50 31.21
C SER A 410 -31.92 24.86 30.62
N GLN A 411 -31.92 23.55 30.37
CA GLN A 411 -32.99 22.82 29.67
C GLN A 411 -33.23 23.26 28.21
N MET A 412 -32.30 23.97 27.56
CA MET A 412 -32.52 24.48 26.20
C MET A 412 -32.81 23.37 25.17
N PHE A 413 -32.21 22.19 25.32
CA PHE A 413 -32.48 21.03 24.46
C PHE A 413 -33.73 20.22 24.86
N ALA A 414 -34.50 20.60 25.90
CA ALA A 414 -35.70 19.86 26.29
C ALA A 414 -36.75 19.67 25.17
N PRO A 415 -37.05 20.67 24.31
CA PRO A 415 -37.93 20.47 23.16
C PRO A 415 -37.38 19.47 22.13
N LEU A 416 -36.04 19.37 22.02
CA LEU A 416 -35.35 18.43 21.15
C LEU A 416 -35.39 17.01 21.72
N ARG A 417 -35.03 16.83 23.01
CA ARG A 417 -35.20 15.57 23.74
C ARG A 417 -36.63 15.05 23.62
N ASP A 418 -37.64 15.88 23.89
CA ASP A 418 -39.03 15.45 23.89
C ASP A 418 -39.52 15.06 22.49
N ALA A 419 -39.04 15.74 21.45
CA ALA A 419 -39.27 15.34 20.06
C ALA A 419 -38.59 14.00 19.74
N LEU A 420 -37.33 13.80 20.12
CA LEU A 420 -36.57 12.58 19.82
C LEU A 420 -37.07 11.37 20.61
N ASN A 421 -37.28 11.49 21.93
CA ASN A 421 -37.91 10.45 22.76
C ASN A 421 -39.31 10.09 22.20
N GLY A 422 -40.08 11.09 21.75
CA GLY A 422 -41.38 10.90 21.10
C GLY A 422 -41.33 10.24 19.72
N MET A 423 -40.28 10.49 18.92
CA MET A 423 -40.06 9.89 17.60
C MET A 423 -39.51 8.46 17.68
N THR A 424 -38.60 8.17 18.62
CA THR A 424 -37.98 6.85 18.77
C THR A 424 -38.75 5.91 19.70
N GLY A 425 -39.57 6.44 20.61
CA GLY A 425 -40.20 5.67 21.68
C GLY A 425 -39.22 5.23 22.77
N THR A 426 -38.06 5.88 22.87
CA THR A 426 -37.01 5.59 23.85
C THR A 426 -36.81 6.75 24.84
N THR A 427 -35.92 6.59 25.82
CA THR A 427 -35.43 7.67 26.70
C THR A 427 -33.95 7.97 26.48
N ASN A 428 -33.39 7.54 25.35
CA ASN A 428 -31.95 7.60 25.08
C ASN A 428 -31.43 9.04 24.90
N TRP A 429 -32.32 10.03 24.80
CA TRP A 429 -32.01 11.43 24.56
C TRP A 429 -31.99 12.28 25.83
N ASN A 430 -32.17 11.66 27.00
CA ASN A 430 -32.26 12.34 28.27
C ASN A 430 -30.98 13.13 28.65
N TYR A 431 -29.80 12.65 28.26
CA TYR A 431 -28.49 13.31 28.49
C TYR A 431 -28.40 14.74 27.92
N LEU A 432 -29.27 15.10 26.96
CA LEU A 432 -29.38 16.47 26.44
C LEU A 432 -29.94 17.45 27.50
N THR A 433 -30.45 16.97 28.63
CA THR A 433 -31.12 17.76 29.68
C THR A 433 -30.90 17.28 31.10
N GLU A 434 -30.46 16.04 31.28
CA GLU A 434 -30.12 15.45 32.57
C GLU A 434 -28.60 15.48 32.68
N PHE A 435 -28.09 16.03 33.79
CA PHE A 435 -26.66 16.16 34.08
C PHE A 435 -26.45 15.97 35.58
N ASN A 436 -26.08 14.76 35.95
CA ASN A 436 -25.92 14.30 37.33
C ASN A 436 -24.43 14.17 37.73
N ASP A 437 -24.16 13.91 39.01
CA ASP A 437 -22.80 13.88 39.56
C ASP A 437 -21.87 12.86 38.85
N ALA A 438 -22.42 11.78 38.29
CA ALA A 438 -21.66 10.82 37.49
C ALA A 438 -21.32 11.36 36.07
N GLU A 439 -22.11 12.29 35.52
CA GLU A 439 -21.88 12.94 34.22
C GLU A 439 -20.98 14.19 34.33
N SER A 440 -20.74 14.70 35.54
CA SER A 440 -19.86 15.84 35.80
C SER A 440 -18.44 15.65 35.26
N ASN A 441 -17.82 16.72 34.77
CA ASN A 441 -16.40 16.75 34.45
C ASN A 441 -15.59 17.08 35.70
N CYS A 442 -14.53 16.31 35.92
CA CYS A 442 -13.77 16.30 37.15
C CYS A 442 -12.28 16.52 36.91
N LEU A 443 -11.73 17.52 37.59
CA LEU A 443 -10.30 17.74 37.71
C LEU A 443 -9.96 17.63 39.21
N VAL A 444 -8.94 16.85 39.62
CA VAL A 444 -8.47 16.82 41.03
C VAL A 444 -6.96 16.50 41.10
N ASN A 445 -6.28 16.85 42.19
CA ASN A 445 -4.87 16.49 42.47
C ASN A 445 -3.79 16.94 41.46
N ASN A 446 -4.12 17.72 40.42
CA ASN A 446 -3.19 18.10 39.34
C ASN A 446 -2.20 19.25 39.69
N GLY A 447 -2.30 19.86 40.88
CA GLY A 447 -1.36 20.87 41.39
C GLY A 447 -1.26 22.19 40.59
N ALA A 448 -2.23 22.49 39.73
CA ALA A 448 -2.16 23.56 38.74
C ALA A 448 -3.28 24.62 38.90
N SER A 449 -3.18 25.72 38.14
CA SER A 449 -4.25 26.70 38.01
C SER A 449 -5.37 26.20 37.11
N VAL A 450 -6.62 26.53 37.44
CA VAL A 450 -7.82 26.13 36.71
C VAL A 450 -8.68 27.34 36.38
N GLY A 451 -9.29 27.35 35.20
CA GLY A 451 -10.21 28.40 34.77
C GLY A 451 -11.42 27.86 34.02
N VAL A 452 -12.58 28.48 34.24
CA VAL A 452 -13.85 28.12 33.58
C VAL A 452 -14.46 29.36 32.92
N LEU A 453 -14.64 29.33 31.60
CA LEU A 453 -15.10 30.50 30.82
C LEU A 453 -16.54 30.94 31.18
N VAL A 454 -17.47 29.99 31.22
CA VAL A 454 -18.89 30.16 31.55
C VAL A 454 -19.18 29.37 32.83
N ASP A 455 -19.85 29.94 33.84
CA ASP A 455 -20.19 29.18 35.07
C ASP A 455 -21.02 27.94 34.72
N ASN A 456 -20.40 26.76 34.86
CA ASN A 456 -20.97 25.47 34.48
C ASN A 456 -22.12 25.03 35.41
N MET A 457 -22.21 25.62 36.60
CA MET A 457 -23.26 25.35 37.59
C MET A 457 -24.46 26.29 37.46
N ASP A 458 -24.28 27.49 36.88
CA ASP A 458 -25.35 28.45 36.62
C ASP A 458 -26.06 28.18 35.27
N PRO A 459 -27.35 27.76 35.26
CA PRO A 459 -28.12 27.53 34.04
C PRO A 459 -28.44 28.81 33.23
N THR A 460 -28.00 29.98 33.68
CA THR A 460 -28.16 31.27 32.99
C THR A 460 -26.84 31.86 32.48
N ALA A 461 -25.69 31.27 32.81
CA ALA A 461 -24.38 31.75 32.39
C ALA A 461 -24.18 31.69 30.87
N ILE A 462 -24.52 30.56 30.24
CA ILE A 462 -24.45 30.42 28.78
C ILE A 462 -25.33 31.43 28.03
N ALA A 463 -26.44 31.88 28.64
CA ALA A 463 -27.28 32.92 28.07
C ALA A 463 -26.60 34.31 28.13
N ARG A 464 -25.87 34.63 29.21
CA ARG A 464 -25.05 35.87 29.29
C ARG A 464 -23.97 35.86 28.22
N TYR A 465 -23.23 34.76 28.11
CA TYR A 465 -22.15 34.58 27.13
C TYR A 465 -22.65 34.70 25.68
N ALA A 466 -23.83 34.12 25.38
CA ALA A 466 -24.44 34.18 24.06
C ALA A 466 -25.08 35.55 23.71
N GLU A 467 -25.43 36.37 24.70
CA GLU A 467 -25.82 37.78 24.47
C GLU A 467 -24.60 38.67 24.23
N ASP A 468 -23.53 38.50 25.02
CA ASP A 468 -22.26 39.22 24.89
C ASP A 468 -21.13 38.47 25.63
N PRO A 469 -20.10 37.95 24.92
CA PRO A 469 -18.97 37.25 25.51
C PRO A 469 -18.17 38.02 26.57
N ALA A 470 -18.24 39.36 26.61
CA ALA A 470 -17.62 40.15 27.68
C ALA A 470 -18.34 40.02 29.03
N ASN A 471 -19.52 39.38 29.07
CA ASN A 471 -20.26 39.02 30.29
C ASN A 471 -20.13 37.53 30.68
N ALA A 472 -19.11 36.82 30.16
CA ALA A 472 -18.72 35.52 30.70
C ALA A 472 -18.23 35.67 32.15
N ASP A 473 -18.29 34.59 32.92
CA ASP A 473 -17.96 34.61 34.34
C ASP A 473 -16.44 34.57 34.60
N PHE A 474 -15.66 34.01 33.65
CA PHE A 474 -14.20 33.89 33.69
C PHE A 474 -13.69 33.43 35.07
N LEU A 475 -14.20 32.31 35.57
CA LEU A 475 -13.82 31.77 36.88
C LEU A 475 -12.35 31.35 36.86
N TYR A 476 -11.61 31.55 37.96
CA TYR A 476 -10.18 31.21 38.06
C TYR A 476 -9.78 30.84 39.49
N GLU A 477 -8.99 29.78 39.63
CA GLU A 477 -8.23 29.45 40.85
C GLU A 477 -6.75 29.28 40.47
N ASN A 478 -5.83 29.94 41.19
CA ASN A 478 -4.40 29.86 40.92
C ASN A 478 -3.79 28.49 41.28
N GLU A 479 -4.38 27.82 42.25
CA GLU A 479 -4.15 26.42 42.61
C GLU A 479 -5.55 25.86 42.86
N GLN A 480 -5.91 24.77 42.18
CA GLN A 480 -7.27 24.23 42.23
C GLN A 480 -7.71 23.93 43.67
N SER A 481 -8.91 24.38 44.04
CA SER A 481 -9.49 24.12 45.37
C SER A 481 -10.99 23.81 45.38
N THR A 482 -11.75 24.33 44.40
CA THR A 482 -13.22 24.16 44.33
C THR A 482 -13.80 24.09 42.91
N LEU A 483 -13.13 24.66 41.89
CA LEU A 483 -13.60 24.56 40.51
C LEU A 483 -13.41 23.13 40.00
N LEU A 484 -14.44 22.56 39.38
CA LEU A 484 -14.46 21.22 38.79
C LEU A 484 -14.08 20.06 39.73
N THR A 485 -14.29 20.23 41.05
CA THR A 485 -14.18 19.15 42.05
C THR A 485 -15.53 18.50 42.38
N ALA A 486 -16.62 18.89 41.69
CA ALA A 486 -17.98 18.44 41.98
C ALA A 486 -18.28 17.06 41.37
N GLY A 487 -18.72 16.12 42.21
CA GLY A 487 -18.97 14.72 41.82
C GLY A 487 -17.74 13.82 41.85
N CYS A 488 -16.55 14.37 42.07
CA CYS A 488 -15.29 13.63 41.92
C CYS A 488 -15.07 12.56 42.98
N ASP A 489 -15.57 12.77 44.21
CA ASP A 489 -15.68 11.76 45.27
C ASP A 489 -16.51 10.51 44.88
N SER A 490 -17.28 10.58 43.79
CA SER A 490 -18.12 9.49 43.26
C SER A 490 -17.58 8.84 41.98
N LYS A 491 -16.47 9.33 41.44
CA LYS A 491 -15.81 8.74 40.27
C LYS A 491 -15.12 7.44 40.64
N THR A 492 -15.13 6.52 39.69
CA THR A 492 -14.36 5.27 39.73
C THR A 492 -13.45 5.25 38.53
N PRO A 493 -12.17 4.85 38.68
CA PRO A 493 -11.32 4.60 37.53
C PRO A 493 -11.93 3.63 36.53
N LEU A 494 -11.58 3.81 35.27
CA LEU A 494 -12.03 2.96 34.17
C LEU A 494 -11.24 1.64 34.18
N ASP A 495 -11.94 0.55 33.86
CA ASP A 495 -11.34 -0.78 33.74
C ASP A 495 -10.25 -0.79 32.66
N ILE A 496 -9.32 -1.76 32.71
CA ILE A 496 -8.21 -1.82 31.75
C ILE A 496 -8.75 -2.26 30.38
N ASN A 497 -8.59 -1.40 29.36
CA ASN A 497 -8.85 -1.77 27.98
C ASN A 497 -7.75 -2.72 27.49
N THR A 498 -8.16 -3.72 26.72
CA THR A 498 -7.25 -4.69 26.09
C THR A 498 -7.73 -4.99 24.67
N VAL A 499 -6.79 -5.27 23.77
CA VAL A 499 -7.08 -5.72 22.40
C VAL A 499 -6.66 -7.17 22.24
N THR A 500 -7.41 -7.94 21.46
CA THR A 500 -7.07 -9.34 21.15
C THR A 500 -6.74 -9.47 19.67
N ILE A 501 -5.47 -9.72 19.35
CA ILE A 501 -4.97 -9.85 17.97
C ILE A 501 -4.32 -11.22 17.81
N ASN A 502 -4.76 -11.99 16.81
CA ASN A 502 -4.35 -13.39 16.59
C ASN A 502 -4.42 -14.30 17.85
N GLY A 503 -5.33 -13.99 18.78
CA GLY A 503 -5.50 -14.72 20.05
C GLY A 503 -4.51 -14.36 21.17
N VAL A 504 -3.59 -13.40 20.95
CA VAL A 504 -2.79 -12.75 21.99
C VAL A 504 -3.56 -11.55 22.53
N ILE A 505 -3.49 -11.31 23.86
CA ILE A 505 -4.14 -10.18 24.52
C ILE A 505 -3.08 -9.14 24.87
N TYR A 506 -3.22 -7.93 24.34
CA TYR A 506 -2.33 -6.79 24.58
C TYR A 506 -3.04 -5.72 25.41
N GLY A 507 -2.28 -5.01 26.25
CA GLY A 507 -2.77 -3.91 27.09
C GLY A 507 -2.02 -3.79 28.41
N TYR A 508 -2.42 -2.83 29.24
CA TYR A 508 -1.67 -2.49 30.46
C TYR A 508 -1.62 -3.66 31.45
N ASN A 509 -0.42 -3.97 31.95
CA ASN A 509 -0.13 -5.09 32.86
C ASN A 509 -0.63 -6.48 32.40
N GLN A 510 -0.86 -6.70 31.11
CA GLN A 510 -1.16 -8.03 30.58
C GLN A 510 0.12 -8.89 30.46
N THR A 511 -0.06 -10.21 30.34
CA THR A 511 1.04 -11.14 30.01
C THR A 511 0.74 -11.74 28.65
N GLU A 512 1.60 -11.45 27.67
CA GLU A 512 1.39 -11.70 26.25
C GLU A 512 1.71 -13.16 25.85
N ASP A 513 1.20 -14.12 26.63
CA ASP A 513 1.41 -15.56 26.46
C ASP A 513 0.40 -16.16 25.43
N GLY A 514 0.84 -16.30 24.17
CA GLY A 514 0.07 -16.88 23.06
C GLY A 514 0.53 -18.27 22.60
N ALA A 515 -0.33 -19.00 21.88
CA ALA A 515 -0.05 -20.37 21.39
C ALA A 515 0.63 -20.44 20.01
N THR A 516 0.80 -19.30 19.35
CA THR A 516 1.50 -19.10 18.07
C THR A 516 2.24 -17.76 18.15
N ASP A 517 3.48 -17.73 17.69
CA ASP A 517 4.30 -16.52 17.63
C ASP A 517 3.67 -15.51 16.64
N PRO A 518 3.16 -14.35 17.11
CA PRO A 518 2.48 -13.39 16.24
C PRO A 518 3.44 -12.65 15.31
N ASP A 519 4.75 -12.74 15.55
CA ASP A 519 5.81 -12.16 14.74
C ASP A 519 6.40 -13.15 13.73
N ASN A 520 5.99 -14.43 13.77
CA ASN A 520 6.61 -15.49 12.98
C ASN A 520 5.59 -16.54 12.45
N PRO A 521 4.71 -16.18 11.49
CA PRO A 521 3.97 -17.14 10.69
C PRO A 521 4.91 -18.14 9.99
N ASP A 522 4.55 -19.42 10.00
CA ASP A 522 5.38 -20.56 9.52
C ASP A 522 5.82 -20.50 8.03
N THR A 523 5.47 -19.45 7.26
CA THR A 523 5.61 -19.44 5.79
C THR A 523 6.27 -18.16 5.21
N PRO A 524 7.62 -18.08 5.21
CA PRO A 524 8.34 -17.04 4.49
C PRO A 524 8.01 -17.06 3.00
N ASN A 525 7.53 -15.94 2.44
CA ASN A 525 7.01 -15.85 1.06
C ASN A 525 5.92 -16.90 0.70
N GLY A 526 5.28 -17.53 1.69
CA GLY A 526 4.23 -18.54 1.51
C GLY A 526 4.69 -19.93 1.02
N ILE A 527 5.93 -20.11 0.56
CA ILE A 527 6.36 -21.36 -0.13
C ILE A 527 6.78 -22.44 0.89
N VAL A 528 5.92 -23.45 1.05
CA VAL A 528 6.12 -24.60 1.97
C VAL A 528 6.26 -25.93 1.22
N GLY A 529 5.68 -26.03 0.02
CA GLY A 529 5.43 -27.32 -0.62
C GLY A 529 4.22 -28.05 -0.02
N ASN A 530 4.10 -29.34 -0.33
CA ASN A 530 3.03 -30.19 0.20
C ASN A 530 3.51 -31.64 0.36
N ALA A 531 2.70 -32.51 0.98
CA ALA A 531 3.07 -33.89 1.29
C ALA A 531 3.40 -34.78 0.06
N SER A 532 2.93 -34.43 -1.14
CA SER A 532 3.30 -35.11 -2.39
C SER A 532 4.66 -34.67 -2.94
N CYS A 533 5.27 -33.59 -2.44
CA CYS A 533 6.58 -33.09 -2.86
C CYS A 533 7.74 -33.87 -2.21
N THR A 534 7.75 -35.19 -2.39
CA THR A 534 8.81 -36.08 -1.94
C THR A 534 9.34 -36.89 -3.11
N VAL A 535 10.62 -37.25 -3.07
CA VAL A 535 11.23 -38.24 -3.97
C VAL A 535 11.26 -39.65 -3.35
N GLU A 536 10.93 -39.79 -2.07
CA GLU A 536 10.93 -41.07 -1.38
C GLU A 536 9.78 -41.96 -1.87
N ASN A 537 10.12 -43.17 -2.35
CA ASN A 537 9.18 -44.19 -2.87
C ASN A 537 8.48 -43.83 -4.19
N VAL A 538 8.86 -42.72 -4.87
CA VAL A 538 8.35 -42.40 -6.21
C VAL A 538 9.03 -43.28 -7.26
N SER A 539 8.24 -43.85 -8.19
CA SER A 539 8.73 -44.73 -9.25
C SER A 539 8.61 -44.06 -10.63
N GLY A 540 9.67 -43.35 -11.03
CA GLY A 540 9.67 -42.48 -12.20
C GLY A 540 9.15 -41.08 -11.83
N ILE A 541 8.52 -40.39 -12.77
CA ILE A 541 7.92 -39.06 -12.58
C ILE A 541 6.92 -39.02 -11.42
N ASN A 542 6.96 -37.96 -10.62
CA ASN A 542 6.06 -37.73 -9.49
C ASN A 542 4.70 -37.18 -9.95
N TRP A 543 3.84 -38.09 -10.42
CA TRP A 543 2.50 -37.73 -10.92
C TRP A 543 1.58 -37.11 -9.86
N ASP A 544 1.75 -37.46 -8.58
CA ASP A 544 0.96 -36.88 -7.49
C ASP A 544 1.28 -35.38 -7.37
N ALA A 545 2.56 -35.00 -7.31
CA ALA A 545 2.98 -33.59 -7.28
C ALA A 545 2.55 -32.79 -8.52
N ILE A 546 2.57 -33.41 -9.71
CA ILE A 546 2.14 -32.78 -10.96
C ILE A 546 0.64 -32.53 -10.94
N THR A 547 -0.17 -33.56 -10.67
CA THR A 547 -1.64 -33.51 -10.87
C THR A 547 -2.41 -32.92 -9.70
N ARG A 548 -1.87 -32.91 -8.47
CA ARG A 548 -2.52 -32.33 -7.30
C ARG A 548 -2.79 -30.84 -7.47
N GLU A 549 -4.06 -30.45 -7.45
CA GLU A 549 -4.47 -29.05 -7.34
C GLU A 549 -3.88 -28.40 -6.10
N SER A 550 -3.47 -27.14 -6.22
CA SER A 550 -2.89 -26.35 -5.13
C SER A 550 -3.85 -25.23 -4.74
N ALA A 551 -4.14 -25.09 -3.45
CA ALA A 551 -5.07 -24.06 -2.96
C ALA A 551 -4.45 -22.65 -3.00
N THR A 552 -3.16 -22.55 -2.69
CA THR A 552 -2.32 -21.34 -2.81
C THR A 552 -1.14 -21.60 -3.74
N TYR A 553 -0.37 -20.56 -4.08
CA TYR A 553 0.85 -20.77 -4.85
C TYR A 553 1.91 -21.58 -4.08
N GLY A 554 2.00 -21.32 -2.78
CA GLY A 554 3.02 -21.87 -1.88
C GLY A 554 2.98 -23.38 -1.63
N GLU A 555 1.86 -24.05 -1.96
CA GLU A 555 1.78 -25.51 -1.86
C GLU A 555 2.45 -26.25 -3.04
N ASN A 556 2.99 -25.55 -4.04
CA ASN A 556 3.74 -26.18 -5.13
C ASN A 556 5.15 -26.59 -4.67
N CYS A 557 5.77 -27.58 -5.33
CA CYS A 557 7.01 -28.15 -4.82
C CYS A 557 8.16 -27.14 -4.85
N VAL A 558 8.86 -27.05 -3.73
CA VAL A 558 9.89 -26.03 -3.46
C VAL A 558 11.12 -26.25 -4.33
N SER A 559 11.47 -27.50 -4.62
CA SER A 559 12.60 -27.89 -5.47
C SER A 559 12.13 -28.61 -6.74
N LEU A 560 12.76 -28.31 -7.87
CA LEU A 560 12.48 -28.91 -9.18
C LEU A 560 12.64 -30.44 -9.16
N SER A 561 13.66 -30.95 -8.45
CA SER A 561 13.89 -32.39 -8.30
C SER A 561 12.71 -33.18 -7.71
N GLN A 562 11.84 -32.53 -6.92
CA GLN A 562 10.67 -33.18 -6.29
C GLN A 562 9.62 -33.67 -7.30
N TYR A 563 9.63 -33.16 -8.55
CA TYR A 563 8.80 -33.68 -9.65
C TYR A 563 9.41 -34.91 -10.35
N ASN A 564 10.70 -35.19 -10.13
CA ASN A 564 11.45 -36.32 -10.69
C ASN A 564 11.35 -36.44 -12.24
N LEU A 565 11.45 -35.31 -12.95
CA LEU A 565 11.21 -35.20 -14.40
C LEU A 565 12.36 -35.70 -15.30
N PHE A 566 13.59 -35.72 -14.79
CA PHE A 566 14.83 -35.97 -15.55
C PHE A 566 15.57 -37.22 -15.04
N GLU A 567 16.37 -37.87 -15.89
CA GLU A 567 17.21 -39.02 -15.49
C GLU A 567 18.33 -38.61 -14.53
N ASP A 568 18.96 -37.44 -14.76
CA ASP A 568 19.77 -36.73 -13.79
C ASP A 568 19.08 -35.41 -13.43
N ALA A 569 18.72 -35.24 -12.17
CA ALA A 569 18.09 -34.01 -11.68
C ALA A 569 19.00 -32.78 -11.80
N LYS A 570 20.30 -32.96 -12.05
CA LYS A 570 21.28 -31.88 -12.27
C LYS A 570 21.50 -31.52 -13.74
N ASP A 571 20.94 -32.29 -14.67
CA ASP A 571 21.01 -31.99 -16.10
C ASP A 571 19.61 -31.92 -16.74
N PRO A 572 18.87 -30.82 -16.48
CA PRO A 572 17.56 -30.55 -17.10
C PRO A 572 17.65 -30.20 -18.59
N THR A 573 18.81 -30.40 -19.24
CA THR A 573 19.03 -30.16 -20.67
C THR A 573 19.00 -31.45 -21.50
N GLN A 574 19.07 -32.62 -20.84
CA GLN A 574 19.18 -33.94 -21.47
C GLN A 574 17.95 -34.82 -21.18
N ASN A 575 18.13 -36.04 -20.64
CA ASN A 575 17.12 -37.10 -20.70
C ASN A 575 15.99 -36.94 -19.68
N LEU A 576 14.77 -37.29 -20.12
CA LEU A 576 13.57 -37.37 -19.28
C LEU A 576 13.44 -38.72 -18.57
N ASN A 577 12.90 -38.73 -17.34
CA ASN A 577 12.64 -39.93 -16.53
C ASN A 577 11.39 -40.71 -17.01
N LEU A 578 11.43 -41.19 -18.26
CA LEU A 578 10.29 -41.85 -18.92
C LEU A 578 10.17 -43.33 -18.53
N ALA A 579 9.79 -43.56 -17.27
CA ALA A 579 9.22 -44.84 -16.84
C ALA A 579 7.92 -45.15 -17.62
N ALA A 580 7.49 -46.42 -17.65
CA ALA A 580 6.32 -46.87 -18.40
C ALA A 580 4.95 -46.25 -18.02
N SER A 581 4.91 -45.38 -17.01
CA SER A 581 3.76 -44.54 -16.65
C SER A 581 3.71 -43.22 -17.44
N ALA A 582 4.75 -42.90 -18.22
CA ALA A 582 4.98 -41.61 -18.84
C ALA A 582 5.33 -41.74 -20.33
N LYS A 583 5.07 -40.68 -21.09
CA LYS A 583 5.57 -40.48 -22.45
C LYS A 583 5.90 -39.01 -22.66
N GLY A 584 6.90 -38.74 -23.49
CA GLY A 584 7.42 -37.40 -23.69
C GLY A 584 8.60 -37.38 -24.65
N THR A 585 9.06 -36.19 -25.00
CA THR A 585 10.24 -35.98 -25.86
C THR A 585 10.74 -34.54 -25.72
N LEU A 586 11.98 -34.30 -26.13
CA LEU A 586 12.49 -32.95 -26.40
C LEU A 586 11.83 -32.39 -27.67
N TYR A 587 11.71 -31.07 -27.78
CA TYR A 587 11.24 -30.41 -29.00
C TYR A 587 11.95 -29.08 -29.25
N GLU A 588 12.13 -28.76 -30.53
CA GLU A 588 12.82 -27.55 -30.99
C GLU A 588 11.83 -26.63 -31.73
N MET A 589 12.03 -25.32 -31.61
CA MET A 589 11.19 -24.34 -32.29
C MET A 589 11.79 -24.01 -33.66
N ASN A 590 10.95 -23.92 -34.70
CA ASN A 590 11.40 -23.48 -36.04
C ASN A 590 12.01 -22.07 -36.04
N VAL A 591 11.51 -21.19 -35.16
CA VAL A 591 12.03 -19.85 -34.84
C VAL A 591 11.94 -19.65 -33.33
N GLU A 592 13.01 -19.17 -32.71
CA GLU A 592 13.14 -18.98 -31.26
C GLU A 592 12.43 -17.72 -30.76
N LEU A 593 12.08 -17.72 -29.47
CA LEU A 593 11.76 -16.50 -28.72
C LEU A 593 13.10 -15.89 -28.26
N PHE A 594 13.35 -14.62 -28.57
CA PHE A 594 14.55 -13.96 -28.05
C PHE A 594 14.45 -13.79 -26.53
N THR A 595 15.56 -14.04 -25.83
CA THR A 595 15.69 -13.85 -24.38
C THR A 595 17.18 -13.76 -24.08
N ASP A 596 17.75 -12.57 -24.23
CA ASP A 596 19.14 -12.21 -23.89
C ASP A 596 20.20 -13.23 -24.31
N TYR A 597 20.14 -13.67 -25.57
CA TYR A 597 20.99 -14.72 -26.17
C TYR A 597 21.04 -16.08 -25.42
N ALA A 598 20.21 -16.27 -24.39
CA ALA A 598 20.08 -17.52 -23.66
C ALA A 598 19.44 -18.61 -24.53
N ARG A 599 19.93 -19.84 -24.40
CA ARG A 599 19.47 -21.03 -25.12
C ARG A 599 18.37 -21.73 -24.32
N LYS A 600 17.41 -22.34 -25.02
CA LYS A 600 16.19 -22.89 -24.41
C LYS A 600 16.03 -24.37 -24.70
N TYR A 601 16.29 -25.22 -23.70
CA TYR A 601 16.02 -26.66 -23.76
C TYR A 601 14.56 -26.92 -23.38
N ARG A 602 13.82 -27.63 -24.22
CA ARG A 602 12.37 -27.78 -24.08
C ARG A 602 11.90 -29.23 -24.20
N PHE A 603 10.95 -29.58 -23.35
CA PHE A 603 10.37 -30.91 -23.31
C PHE A 603 8.85 -30.86 -23.15
N VAL A 604 8.19 -31.87 -23.70
CA VAL A 604 6.79 -32.20 -23.41
C VAL A 604 6.75 -33.53 -22.70
N VAL A 605 5.99 -33.62 -21.60
CA VAL A 605 5.82 -34.82 -20.78
C VAL A 605 4.34 -34.97 -20.44
N MET A 606 3.78 -36.17 -20.55
CA MET A 606 2.39 -36.47 -20.17
C MET A 606 2.24 -37.92 -19.67
N PRO A 607 1.21 -38.23 -18.87
CA PRO A 607 0.92 -39.61 -18.48
C PRO A 607 0.67 -40.50 -19.71
N ASN A 608 1.10 -41.77 -19.66
CA ASN A 608 1.03 -42.68 -20.81
C ASN A 608 -0.40 -42.83 -21.40
N GLU A 609 -1.41 -42.84 -20.52
CA GLU A 609 -2.81 -43.12 -20.86
C GLU A 609 -3.58 -41.93 -21.48
N VAL A 610 -2.98 -40.73 -21.56
CA VAL A 610 -3.63 -39.53 -22.11
C VAL A 610 -2.83 -38.95 -23.28
N SER A 611 -3.51 -38.27 -24.21
CA SER A 611 -2.87 -37.67 -25.38
C SER A 611 -3.49 -36.31 -25.70
N ALA A 612 -2.78 -35.48 -26.46
CA ALA A 612 -3.25 -34.17 -26.89
C ALA A 612 -4.11 -34.26 -28.17
N SER A 613 -5.11 -33.40 -28.30
CA SER A 613 -5.82 -33.23 -29.57
C SER A 613 -5.11 -32.19 -30.46
N TYR A 614 -5.02 -32.45 -31.75
CA TYR A 614 -4.44 -31.52 -32.71
C TYR A 614 -5.31 -30.25 -32.83
N ARG A 615 -4.67 -29.08 -32.85
CA ARG A 615 -5.23 -27.79 -33.28
C ARG A 615 -4.32 -27.25 -34.37
N GLU A 616 -4.89 -26.61 -35.40
CA GLU A 616 -4.11 -26.21 -36.58
C GLU A 616 -3.30 -24.92 -36.32
N GLN A 617 -3.96 -23.88 -35.82
CA GLN A 617 -3.38 -22.53 -35.73
C GLN A 617 -3.08 -22.05 -34.30
N GLU A 618 -3.47 -22.80 -33.29
CA GLU A 618 -3.25 -22.49 -31.87
C GLU A 618 -2.59 -23.66 -31.13
N VAL A 619 -2.39 -23.53 -29.82
CA VAL A 619 -1.68 -24.54 -29.03
C VAL A 619 -2.51 -25.83 -28.97
N PHE A 620 -1.83 -26.97 -29.12
CA PHE A 620 -2.46 -28.29 -29.03
C PHE A 620 -3.27 -28.47 -27.74
N ASP A 621 -4.33 -29.28 -27.79
CA ASP A 621 -5.21 -29.48 -26.65
C ASP A 621 -4.65 -30.53 -25.70
N PHE A 622 -3.68 -30.10 -24.87
CA PHE A 622 -2.97 -30.97 -23.95
C PHE A 622 -3.86 -31.42 -22.77
N PRO A 623 -3.82 -32.71 -22.41
CA PRO A 623 -4.58 -33.27 -21.31
C PRO A 623 -4.01 -32.89 -19.94
N VAL A 624 -4.81 -33.13 -18.90
CA VAL A 624 -4.40 -33.03 -17.50
C VAL A 624 -3.24 -33.98 -17.20
N GLY A 625 -2.27 -33.51 -16.42
CA GLY A 625 -0.98 -34.14 -16.19
C GLY A 625 0.11 -33.73 -17.20
N THR A 626 -0.21 -32.98 -18.27
CA THR A 626 0.85 -32.50 -19.18
C THR A 626 1.76 -31.49 -18.48
N VAL A 627 3.07 -31.67 -18.61
CA VAL A 627 4.09 -30.69 -18.25
C VAL A 627 4.82 -30.25 -19.53
N LEU A 628 4.88 -28.94 -19.75
CA LEU A 628 5.80 -28.32 -20.71
C LEU A 628 6.95 -27.71 -19.92
N ILE A 629 8.16 -28.20 -20.18
CA ILE A 629 9.37 -27.80 -19.48
C ILE A 629 10.18 -26.88 -20.39
N LYS A 630 10.75 -25.80 -19.83
CA LYS A 630 11.72 -24.94 -20.53
C LYS A 630 12.84 -24.52 -19.58
N THR A 631 14.05 -25.03 -19.80
CA THR A 631 15.27 -24.59 -19.12
C THR A 631 15.98 -23.54 -19.97
N PHE A 632 16.41 -22.45 -19.34
CA PHE A 632 17.23 -21.41 -19.97
C PHE A 632 18.68 -21.54 -19.50
N ALA A 633 19.60 -21.56 -20.45
CA ALA A 633 21.04 -21.58 -20.20
C ALA A 633 21.73 -20.46 -20.99
N LEU A 634 22.54 -19.65 -20.31
CA LEU A 634 23.28 -18.55 -20.93
C LEU A 634 24.66 -19.05 -21.38
N PRO A 635 25.00 -19.04 -22.68
CA PRO A 635 26.33 -19.43 -23.13
C PRO A 635 27.36 -18.34 -22.79
N SER A 636 28.61 -18.72 -22.53
CA SER A 636 29.69 -17.73 -22.32
C SER A 636 29.98 -16.89 -23.57
N SER A 637 29.68 -17.43 -24.75
CA SER A 637 29.70 -16.73 -26.03
C SER A 637 28.66 -17.32 -26.98
N THR A 638 28.06 -16.49 -27.83
CA THR A 638 27.12 -16.98 -28.87
C THR A 638 27.78 -17.95 -29.86
N ASP A 639 29.10 -17.87 -30.04
CA ASP A 639 29.91 -18.71 -30.93
C ASP A 639 30.10 -20.16 -30.42
N ASN A 640 29.87 -20.43 -29.12
CA ASN A 640 30.00 -21.77 -28.54
C ASN A 640 29.02 -22.76 -29.19
N ALA A 641 29.36 -24.04 -29.33
CA ALA A 641 28.34 -25.04 -29.69
C ALA A 641 27.28 -25.18 -28.57
N ARG A 642 26.09 -25.69 -28.91
CA ARG A 642 25.00 -25.89 -27.91
C ARG A 642 25.42 -26.97 -26.90
N GLY A 643 25.38 -26.62 -25.62
CA GLY A 643 25.91 -27.40 -24.49
C GLY A 643 27.37 -27.10 -24.13
N GLU A 644 28.08 -26.22 -24.85
CA GLU A 644 29.47 -25.87 -24.52
C GLU A 644 29.55 -24.54 -23.72
N ASN A 645 30.06 -24.63 -22.49
CA ASN A 645 30.25 -23.51 -21.56
C ASN A 645 28.98 -22.66 -21.37
N GLU A 646 27.87 -23.30 -21.01
CA GLU A 646 26.59 -22.63 -20.69
C GLU A 646 26.31 -22.67 -19.19
N GLU A 647 25.78 -21.58 -18.63
CA GLU A 647 25.28 -21.52 -17.25
C GLU A 647 23.75 -21.66 -17.24
N MET A 648 23.23 -22.69 -16.57
CA MET A 648 21.78 -22.80 -16.33
C MET A 648 21.32 -21.73 -15.34
N ILE A 649 20.35 -20.90 -15.74
CA ILE A 649 19.82 -19.80 -14.93
C ILE A 649 18.49 -20.19 -14.28
N GLU A 650 17.56 -20.73 -15.07
CA GLU A 650 16.21 -21.05 -14.62
C GLU A 650 15.57 -22.21 -15.39
N THR A 651 14.59 -22.86 -14.79
CA THR A 651 13.68 -23.81 -15.44
C THR A 651 12.24 -23.43 -15.14
N ARG A 652 11.44 -23.15 -16.17
CA ARG A 652 9.99 -22.90 -16.02
C ARG A 652 9.21 -24.17 -16.35
N LEU A 653 8.32 -24.58 -15.44
CA LEU A 653 7.29 -25.58 -15.70
C LEU A 653 5.97 -24.86 -16.03
N LEU A 654 5.31 -25.27 -17.12
CA LEU A 654 3.87 -25.08 -17.29
C LEU A 654 3.19 -26.43 -17.06
N ILE A 655 2.37 -26.54 -16.01
CA ILE A 655 1.67 -27.80 -15.66
C ILE A 655 0.17 -27.64 -15.96
N ARG A 656 -0.42 -28.58 -16.68
CA ARG A 656 -1.87 -28.69 -16.91
C ARG A 656 -2.50 -29.54 -15.81
N ARG A 657 -3.19 -28.88 -14.87
CA ARG A 657 -4.05 -29.53 -13.86
C ARG A 657 -5.52 -29.46 -14.31
N ASP A 658 -6.47 -29.93 -13.53
CA ASP A 658 -7.90 -29.85 -13.89
C ASP A 658 -8.35 -28.38 -14.01
N SER A 659 -7.97 -27.56 -13.02
CA SER A 659 -8.29 -26.13 -12.89
C SER A 659 -7.80 -25.25 -14.04
N GLY A 660 -6.69 -25.63 -14.69
CA GLY A 660 -6.10 -24.86 -15.77
C GLY A 660 -4.62 -25.19 -16.01
N TRP A 661 -3.91 -24.25 -16.63
CA TRP A 661 -2.45 -24.23 -16.65
C TRP A 661 -1.92 -23.39 -15.49
N ILE A 662 -0.90 -23.89 -14.79
CA ILE A 662 -0.12 -23.13 -13.80
C ILE A 662 1.33 -22.97 -14.27
N ALA A 663 1.92 -21.80 -14.01
CA ALA A 663 3.33 -21.50 -14.27
C ALA A 663 4.16 -21.50 -12.98
N LEU A 664 5.28 -22.21 -13.01
CA LEU A 664 6.21 -22.38 -11.90
C LEU A 664 7.65 -22.11 -12.41
N PRO A 665 8.18 -20.87 -12.28
CA PRO A 665 9.60 -20.58 -12.47
C PRO A 665 10.45 -21.11 -11.30
N TYR A 666 11.52 -21.84 -11.64
CA TYR A 666 12.54 -22.31 -10.71
C TYR A 666 13.89 -21.67 -11.03
N VAL A 667 14.58 -21.14 -10.02
CA VAL A 667 15.91 -20.54 -10.11
C VAL A 667 16.99 -21.57 -9.78
N TRP A 668 18.00 -21.74 -10.63
CA TRP A 668 19.12 -22.66 -10.38
C TRP A 668 20.09 -22.12 -9.33
N ASN A 669 20.43 -22.95 -8.35
CA ASN A 669 21.41 -22.60 -7.31
C ASN A 669 22.85 -22.50 -7.87
N GLU A 670 23.77 -21.91 -7.10
CA GLU A 670 25.15 -21.64 -7.57
C GLU A 670 25.93 -22.92 -7.93
N ASP A 671 25.76 -24.00 -7.16
CA ASP A 671 26.45 -25.28 -7.40
C ASP A 671 25.75 -26.17 -8.43
N LYS A 672 24.65 -25.68 -9.04
CA LYS A 672 23.85 -26.32 -10.09
C LYS A 672 23.39 -27.73 -9.72
N THR A 673 22.95 -27.90 -8.47
CA THR A 673 22.49 -29.20 -7.94
C THR A 673 20.97 -29.37 -7.90
N ASP A 674 20.22 -28.26 -7.88
CA ASP A 674 18.75 -28.23 -8.00
C ASP A 674 18.31 -26.81 -8.37
N ALA A 675 17.01 -26.62 -8.63
CA ALA A 675 16.40 -25.32 -8.82
C ALA A 675 15.21 -25.10 -7.88
N TYR A 676 15.02 -23.89 -7.39
CA TYR A 676 14.04 -23.56 -6.33
C TYR A 676 12.94 -22.63 -6.82
N LEU A 677 11.69 -22.89 -6.41
CA LEU A 677 10.49 -22.16 -6.80
C LEU A 677 10.56 -20.71 -6.32
N THR A 678 10.24 -19.74 -7.20
CA THR A 678 10.08 -18.33 -6.81
C THR A 678 8.65 -17.82 -7.07
N ALA A 679 8.11 -17.06 -6.11
CA ALA A 679 6.88 -16.31 -6.28
C ALA A 679 7.11 -14.95 -6.97
N VAL A 680 8.27 -14.35 -6.74
CA VAL A 680 8.68 -13.01 -7.20
C VAL A 680 9.71 -13.05 -8.31
N SER A 681 9.90 -11.91 -8.97
CA SER A 681 10.93 -11.67 -9.99
C SER A 681 12.32 -11.70 -9.34
N VAL A 682 13.31 -12.31 -10.00
CA VAL A 682 14.68 -12.46 -9.46
C VAL A 682 15.70 -11.97 -10.50
N PRO A 683 16.40 -10.84 -10.24
CA PRO A 683 17.42 -10.29 -11.13
C PRO A 683 18.81 -10.90 -10.90
N PHE A 684 19.60 -10.97 -11.97
CA PHE A 684 20.95 -11.53 -11.98
C PHE A 684 21.88 -10.75 -12.93
N GLU A 685 22.93 -10.12 -12.41
CA GLU A 685 23.98 -9.56 -13.27
C GLU A 685 24.68 -10.65 -14.09
N ARG A 686 24.69 -10.49 -15.41
CA ARG A 686 25.21 -11.47 -16.37
C ARG A 686 25.86 -10.81 -17.59
N SER A 687 26.58 -11.62 -18.36
CA SER A 687 27.27 -11.19 -19.57
C SER A 687 27.40 -12.31 -20.60
N VAL A 688 27.49 -11.93 -21.88
CA VAL A 688 27.76 -12.84 -23.01
C VAL A 688 28.71 -12.17 -24.01
N GLU A 689 29.67 -12.92 -24.52
CA GLU A 689 30.52 -12.49 -25.65
C GLU A 689 29.76 -12.73 -26.96
N HIS A 690 29.37 -11.66 -27.66
CA HIS A 690 28.61 -11.72 -28.91
C HIS A 690 29.32 -10.91 -30.00
N ASN A 691 29.56 -11.51 -31.18
CA ASN A 691 30.25 -10.88 -32.32
C ASN A 691 31.62 -10.22 -32.02
N GLY A 692 32.23 -10.51 -30.86
CA GLY A 692 33.49 -9.92 -30.39
C GLY A 692 33.34 -8.77 -29.39
N GLU A 693 32.14 -8.50 -28.89
CA GLU A 693 31.86 -7.51 -27.84
C GLU A 693 31.22 -8.18 -26.60
N THR A 694 31.61 -7.71 -25.40
CA THR A 694 31.05 -8.19 -24.13
C THR A 694 29.75 -7.45 -23.80
N LEU A 695 28.61 -8.08 -24.05
CA LEU A 695 27.31 -7.56 -23.58
C LEU A 695 27.19 -7.83 -22.07
N ASN A 696 26.80 -6.82 -21.29
CA ASN A 696 26.59 -6.92 -19.84
C ASN A 696 25.19 -6.40 -19.51
N PHE A 697 24.42 -7.15 -18.72
CA PHE A 697 22.99 -6.88 -18.47
C PHE A 697 22.47 -7.64 -17.24
N THR A 698 21.38 -7.14 -16.66
CA THR A 698 20.61 -7.84 -15.64
C THR A 698 19.67 -8.86 -16.30
N TYR A 699 19.94 -10.17 -16.19
CA TYR A 699 18.98 -11.20 -16.57
C TYR A 699 17.87 -11.26 -15.50
N GLU A 700 16.60 -11.27 -15.91
CA GLU A 700 15.46 -11.37 -14.98
C GLU A 700 14.71 -12.69 -15.14
N VAL A 701 14.60 -13.46 -14.05
CA VAL A 701 13.65 -14.57 -13.93
C VAL A 701 12.31 -13.97 -13.49
N PRO A 702 11.26 -13.98 -14.32
CA PRO A 702 10.01 -13.29 -14.00
C PRO A 702 9.16 -14.07 -13.00
N SER A 703 8.40 -13.34 -12.21
CA SER A 703 7.39 -13.88 -11.29
C SER A 703 6.32 -14.71 -12.00
N ARG A 704 5.58 -15.48 -11.20
CA ARG A 704 4.35 -16.18 -11.63
C ARG A 704 3.37 -15.24 -12.33
N ASN A 705 3.20 -14.02 -11.81
CA ASN A 705 2.18 -13.10 -12.31
C ASN A 705 2.63 -12.36 -13.58
N GLU A 706 3.93 -12.05 -13.73
CA GLU A 706 4.48 -11.57 -15.01
C GLU A 706 4.39 -12.62 -16.12
N CYS A 707 4.53 -13.91 -15.81
CA CYS A 707 4.26 -14.97 -16.78
C CYS A 707 2.84 -14.85 -17.37
N THR A 708 1.84 -14.42 -16.58
CA THR A 708 0.46 -14.22 -17.09
C THR A 708 0.34 -13.08 -18.11
N LEU A 709 1.25 -12.10 -18.12
CA LEU A 709 1.18 -10.95 -19.02
C LEU A 709 1.40 -11.34 -20.49
N CYS A 710 2.15 -12.42 -20.74
CA CYS A 710 2.35 -13.00 -22.07
C CYS A 710 1.46 -14.24 -22.32
N HIS A 711 1.19 -15.04 -21.28
CA HIS A 711 0.50 -16.34 -21.39
C HIS A 711 -1.03 -16.28 -21.25
N LYS A 712 -1.64 -15.09 -21.11
CA LYS A 712 -3.10 -14.94 -20.97
C LYS A 712 -3.75 -14.53 -22.28
N VAL A 713 -4.82 -15.24 -22.66
CA VAL A 713 -5.80 -14.80 -23.67
C VAL A 713 -7.09 -14.33 -22.97
N GLU A 714 -7.59 -13.16 -23.36
CA GLU A 714 -8.73 -12.49 -22.71
C GLU A 714 -10.11 -13.02 -23.16
N ALA A 715 -10.15 -13.66 -24.34
CA ALA A 715 -11.33 -14.26 -24.94
C ALA A 715 -11.02 -15.67 -25.47
N ASP A 716 -12.08 -16.45 -25.71
CA ASP A 716 -11.94 -17.79 -26.30
C ASP A 716 -11.46 -17.64 -27.75
N VAL A 717 -10.36 -18.32 -28.09
CA VAL A 717 -9.73 -18.24 -29.40
C VAL A 717 -10.26 -19.37 -30.29
N SER A 718 -11.10 -19.04 -31.26
CA SER A 718 -11.50 -19.97 -32.32
C SER A 718 -10.46 -19.99 -33.43
N ASP A 719 -9.95 -21.18 -33.78
CA ASP A 719 -9.11 -21.34 -34.97
C ASP A 719 -9.96 -21.36 -36.27
N PRO A 720 -9.37 -21.09 -37.44
CA PRO A 720 -10.10 -21.05 -38.71
C PRO A 720 -10.72 -22.41 -39.12
N THR A 721 -10.33 -23.51 -38.50
CA THR A 721 -10.85 -24.86 -38.76
C THR A 721 -12.03 -25.24 -37.86
N GLY A 722 -12.32 -24.43 -36.83
CA GLY A 722 -13.46 -24.59 -35.94
C GLY A 722 -13.13 -25.18 -34.56
N ASN A 723 -11.85 -25.39 -34.23
CA ASN A 723 -11.46 -25.70 -32.85
C ASN A 723 -11.48 -24.43 -32.00
N THR A 724 -11.58 -24.59 -30.68
CA THR A 724 -11.47 -23.46 -29.73
C THR A 724 -10.41 -23.76 -28.68
N GLN A 725 -9.49 -22.83 -28.48
CA GLN A 725 -8.68 -22.71 -27.26
C GLN A 725 -9.45 -21.82 -26.27
N PRO A 726 -9.70 -22.26 -25.03
CA PRO A 726 -10.41 -21.46 -24.04
C PRO A 726 -9.59 -20.24 -23.60
N LYS A 727 -10.29 -19.21 -23.13
CA LYS A 727 -9.70 -18.03 -22.48
C LYS A 727 -8.97 -18.38 -21.18
N GLY A 728 -8.07 -17.50 -20.74
CA GLY A 728 -7.26 -17.68 -19.53
C GLY A 728 -5.79 -17.97 -19.84
N PHE A 729 -5.11 -18.65 -18.91
CA PHE A 729 -3.69 -18.98 -19.06
C PHE A 729 -3.49 -20.15 -20.04
N SER A 730 -2.57 -20.01 -20.98
CA SER A 730 -2.23 -21.01 -22.00
C SER A 730 -0.74 -20.94 -22.37
N PRO A 731 -0.10 -22.03 -22.81
CA PRO A 731 1.20 -21.97 -23.46
C PRO A 731 1.18 -21.12 -24.74
N ILE A 732 2.35 -20.83 -25.31
CA ILE A 732 2.49 -20.02 -26.53
C ILE A 732 3.13 -20.83 -27.68
N GLY A 733 4.26 -21.50 -27.41
CA GLY A 733 5.09 -22.14 -28.44
C GLY A 733 4.49 -23.34 -29.18
N PRO A 734 3.95 -24.37 -28.48
CA PRO A 734 3.58 -25.66 -29.10
C PRO A 734 2.33 -25.63 -30.00
N LYS A 735 2.50 -25.07 -31.20
CA LYS A 735 1.54 -25.01 -32.30
C LYS A 735 2.08 -25.78 -33.49
N ALA A 736 1.23 -26.38 -34.32
CA ALA A 736 1.66 -27.16 -35.50
C ALA A 736 2.73 -26.44 -36.35
N ARG A 737 2.48 -25.16 -36.67
CA ARG A 737 3.40 -24.36 -37.48
C ARG A 737 4.81 -24.17 -36.90
N ASN A 738 4.98 -24.25 -35.58
CA ASN A 738 6.26 -23.99 -34.92
C ASN A 738 7.12 -25.26 -34.76
N LEU A 739 6.52 -26.43 -34.98
CA LEU A 739 7.12 -27.74 -34.78
C LEU A 739 7.21 -28.56 -36.08
N ASN A 740 6.51 -28.17 -37.14
CA ASN A 740 6.55 -28.83 -38.44
C ASN A 740 7.89 -28.60 -39.17
N SER A 741 8.90 -29.36 -38.74
CA SER A 741 10.26 -29.39 -39.28
C SER A 741 10.91 -30.73 -38.97
N VAL A 742 11.94 -31.10 -39.75
CA VAL A 742 12.80 -32.23 -39.45
C VAL A 742 13.90 -31.77 -38.50
N GLN A 743 13.97 -32.37 -37.31
CA GLN A 743 14.87 -32.00 -36.22
C GLN A 743 15.48 -33.25 -35.58
N ASP A 744 16.61 -33.09 -34.89
CA ASP A 744 17.33 -34.19 -34.21
C ASP A 744 16.72 -34.49 -32.84
N VAL A 745 15.47 -34.94 -32.85
CA VAL A 745 14.62 -35.19 -31.65
C VAL A 745 14.47 -36.68 -31.32
N SER A 746 15.23 -37.57 -31.97
CA SER A 746 15.18 -39.02 -31.74
C SER A 746 16.56 -39.67 -31.81
N ASP A 747 16.82 -40.65 -30.93
CA ASP A 747 18.09 -41.37 -30.73
C ASP A 747 18.65 -42.11 -31.98
N SER A 748 17.96 -42.04 -33.11
CA SER A 748 18.23 -42.84 -34.31
C SER A 748 18.53 -42.03 -35.57
N SER A 749 17.83 -40.90 -35.77
CA SER A 749 18.01 -39.99 -36.90
C SER A 749 17.07 -38.78 -36.77
N PRO A 750 17.38 -37.64 -37.42
CA PRO A 750 16.46 -36.52 -37.55
C PRO A 750 15.13 -36.90 -38.20
N VAL A 751 14.03 -36.44 -37.61
CA VAL A 751 12.65 -36.83 -37.94
C VAL A 751 11.73 -35.61 -37.90
N ASN A 752 10.62 -35.61 -38.64
CA ASN A 752 9.62 -34.55 -38.51
C ASN A 752 8.98 -34.60 -37.12
N GLN A 753 9.03 -33.50 -36.36
CA GLN A 753 8.62 -33.54 -34.94
C GLN A 753 7.14 -33.91 -34.76
N LEU A 754 6.25 -33.51 -35.65
CA LEU A 754 4.83 -33.88 -35.56
C LEU A 754 4.62 -35.39 -35.78
N VAL A 755 5.35 -35.99 -36.72
CA VAL A 755 5.33 -37.45 -36.98
C VAL A 755 5.98 -38.23 -35.84
N HIS A 756 7.02 -37.65 -35.21
CA HIS A 756 7.62 -38.21 -33.99
C HIS A 756 6.64 -38.20 -32.82
N TRP A 757 5.92 -37.09 -32.61
CA TRP A 757 4.88 -36.97 -31.58
C TRP A 757 3.71 -37.93 -31.84
N GLU A 758 3.30 -38.13 -33.10
CA GLU A 758 2.33 -39.17 -33.50
C GLU A 758 2.87 -40.58 -33.19
N THR A 759 4.12 -40.87 -33.54
CA THR A 759 4.77 -42.17 -33.32
C THR A 759 4.93 -42.52 -31.84
N LEU A 760 5.19 -41.51 -31.00
CA LEU A 760 5.22 -41.62 -29.53
C LEU A 760 3.81 -41.64 -28.89
N GLY A 761 2.74 -41.53 -29.68
CA GLY A 761 1.36 -41.52 -29.19
C GLY A 761 1.02 -40.28 -28.35
N LEU A 762 1.69 -39.15 -28.57
CA LEU A 762 1.40 -37.87 -27.90
C LEU A 762 0.14 -37.20 -28.46
N PHE A 763 -0.32 -37.59 -29.66
CA PHE A 763 -1.61 -37.20 -30.21
C PHE A 763 -2.69 -38.29 -30.01
N THR A 764 -3.94 -37.87 -29.81
CA THR A 764 -5.11 -38.74 -29.60
C THR A 764 -5.60 -39.40 -30.90
N GLU A 765 -5.44 -38.69 -32.01
CA GLU A 765 -5.78 -39.13 -33.36
C GLU A 765 -4.54 -39.00 -34.25
N ALA A 766 -4.57 -39.62 -35.43
CA ALA A 766 -3.52 -39.43 -36.44
C ALA A 766 -3.51 -37.97 -36.94
N LEU A 767 -2.37 -37.52 -37.47
CA LEU A 767 -2.25 -36.20 -38.09
C LEU A 767 -3.26 -36.05 -39.24
N PRO A 768 -3.92 -34.88 -39.40
CA PRO A 768 -5.03 -34.73 -40.35
C PRO A 768 -4.58 -34.73 -41.83
N ASP A 769 -3.31 -34.47 -42.10
CA ASP A 769 -2.67 -34.57 -43.43
C ASP A 769 -1.15 -34.83 -43.25
N THR A 770 -0.43 -35.07 -44.34
CA THR A 770 1.03 -35.26 -44.31
C THR A 770 1.77 -33.95 -43.97
N PRO A 771 2.99 -33.99 -43.41
CA PRO A 771 3.69 -32.79 -42.94
C PRO A 771 3.94 -31.72 -44.01
N GLU A 772 3.95 -32.09 -45.29
CA GLU A 772 4.06 -31.17 -46.43
C GLU A 772 2.82 -30.29 -46.62
N ASN A 773 1.65 -30.74 -46.14
CA ASN A 773 0.36 -30.05 -46.24
C ASN A 773 -0.04 -29.36 -44.92
N LEU A 774 0.53 -29.78 -43.78
CA LEU A 774 0.31 -29.12 -42.48
C LEU A 774 1.00 -27.74 -42.43
N PRO A 775 0.49 -26.78 -41.62
CA PRO A 775 1.12 -25.48 -41.45
C PRO A 775 2.60 -25.59 -41.03
N LYS A 776 3.44 -24.68 -41.53
CA LYS A 776 4.78 -24.45 -40.98
C LYS A 776 5.19 -22.98 -41.05
N THR A 777 5.98 -22.56 -40.07
CA THR A 777 6.93 -21.45 -40.16
C THR A 777 8.21 -21.94 -40.84
N PRO A 778 8.99 -21.07 -41.49
CA PRO A 778 10.30 -21.44 -42.01
C PRO A 778 11.26 -21.74 -40.84
N VAL A 779 12.23 -22.64 -41.05
CA VAL A 779 13.23 -22.99 -40.05
C VAL A 779 14.42 -22.03 -40.18
N PHE A 780 14.78 -21.35 -39.10
CA PHE A 780 15.83 -20.33 -39.11
C PHE A 780 16.51 -20.19 -37.74
N ASN A 781 17.84 -20.10 -37.75
CA ASN A 781 18.58 -19.68 -36.57
C ASN A 781 18.65 -18.15 -36.57
N THR A 782 17.90 -17.51 -35.67
CA THR A 782 17.84 -16.05 -35.53
C THR A 782 19.24 -15.44 -35.39
N GLU A 783 20.09 -16.03 -34.55
CA GLU A 783 21.47 -15.58 -34.28
C GLU A 783 22.45 -15.73 -35.47
N THR A 784 21.98 -16.03 -36.69
CA THR A 784 22.84 -16.10 -37.90
C THR A 784 22.51 -15.08 -38.99
N GLY A 785 21.48 -14.26 -38.81
CA GLY A 785 21.18 -13.12 -39.67
C GLY A 785 20.58 -13.44 -41.06
N ALA A 786 19.75 -12.54 -41.56
CA ALA A 786 18.86 -12.74 -42.70
C ALA A 786 19.54 -12.57 -44.10
N SER A 787 20.72 -13.15 -44.31
CA SER A 787 21.53 -12.83 -45.50
C SER A 787 21.00 -13.40 -46.83
N ASN A 788 21.04 -12.58 -47.89
CA ASN A 788 20.79 -12.95 -49.30
C ASN A 788 19.37 -13.48 -49.65
N LEU A 789 18.36 -13.11 -48.86
CA LEU A 789 16.97 -13.53 -49.05
C LEU A 789 16.21 -12.71 -50.12
N THR A 790 15.18 -13.30 -50.71
CA THR A 790 14.19 -12.57 -51.54
C THR A 790 13.14 -11.86 -50.69
N ASN A 791 12.43 -10.87 -51.24
CA ASN A 791 11.34 -10.15 -50.54
C ASN A 791 10.25 -11.09 -49.98
N THR A 792 9.98 -12.20 -50.67
CA THR A 792 9.00 -13.22 -50.20
C THR A 792 9.52 -13.97 -48.97
N GLU A 793 10.80 -14.35 -48.97
CA GLU A 793 11.43 -15.02 -47.83
C GLU A 793 11.58 -14.06 -46.64
N LEU A 794 12.01 -12.81 -46.86
CA LEU A 794 12.07 -11.77 -45.83
C LEU A 794 10.73 -11.58 -45.12
N LEU A 795 9.62 -11.54 -45.86
CA LEU A 795 8.27 -11.48 -45.29
C LEU A 795 7.93 -12.72 -44.45
N ASP A 796 8.29 -13.92 -44.92
CA ASP A 796 7.99 -15.19 -44.24
C ASP A 796 8.73 -15.28 -42.89
N TYR A 797 10.02 -14.95 -42.87
CA TYR A 797 10.81 -14.90 -41.63
C TYR A 797 10.38 -13.74 -40.70
N ALA A 798 10.11 -12.54 -41.23
CA ALA A 798 9.64 -11.41 -40.43
C ALA A 798 8.31 -11.72 -39.74
N LYS A 799 7.37 -12.37 -40.45
CA LYS A 799 6.13 -12.87 -39.84
C LYS A 799 6.37 -13.93 -38.78
N ALA A 800 7.29 -14.89 -39.01
CA ALA A 800 7.59 -15.93 -38.02
C ALA A 800 8.24 -15.34 -36.74
N TYR A 801 9.16 -14.39 -36.90
CA TYR A 801 9.77 -13.65 -35.80
C TYR A 801 8.72 -12.88 -34.98
N LEU A 802 7.83 -12.15 -35.64
CA LEU A 802 6.75 -11.39 -34.99
C LEU A 802 5.66 -12.29 -34.36
N ASP A 803 5.38 -13.47 -34.91
CA ASP A 803 4.44 -14.45 -34.32
C ASP A 803 4.93 -14.96 -32.97
N VAL A 804 6.21 -15.33 -32.89
CA VAL A 804 6.82 -15.85 -31.66
C VAL A 804 7.05 -14.73 -30.63
N ASN A 805 7.64 -13.60 -31.04
CA ASN A 805 8.06 -12.55 -30.13
C ASN A 805 6.95 -11.54 -29.76
N CYS A 806 5.91 -11.35 -30.60
CA CYS A 806 4.95 -10.25 -30.40
C CYS A 806 3.46 -10.65 -30.48
N ALA A 807 3.08 -11.65 -31.30
CA ALA A 807 1.67 -11.91 -31.59
C ALA A 807 0.86 -12.46 -30.42
N HIS A 808 1.49 -13.04 -29.39
CA HIS A 808 0.79 -13.45 -28.17
C HIS A 808 0.10 -12.26 -27.47
N CYS A 809 0.72 -11.08 -27.48
CA CYS A 809 0.10 -9.82 -27.06
C CYS A 809 -0.68 -9.14 -28.20
N HIS A 810 -0.08 -9.07 -29.40
CA HIS A 810 -0.62 -8.38 -30.57
C HIS A 810 -1.47 -9.30 -31.46
N ARG A 811 -2.53 -9.85 -30.87
CA ARG A 811 -3.59 -10.64 -31.52
C ARG A 811 -4.98 -10.06 -31.19
N THR A 812 -6.05 -10.62 -31.74
CA THR A 812 -7.43 -10.17 -31.46
C THR A 812 -7.83 -10.38 -29.99
N GLU A 813 -7.32 -11.44 -29.35
CA GLU A 813 -7.69 -11.87 -28.00
C GLU A 813 -6.61 -11.60 -26.93
N GLY A 814 -5.57 -10.82 -27.27
CA GLY A 814 -4.39 -10.60 -26.43
C GLY A 814 -4.38 -9.25 -25.70
N LYS A 815 -3.45 -9.08 -24.75
CA LYS A 815 -3.28 -7.86 -23.92
C LYS A 815 -3.23 -6.56 -24.75
N ALA A 816 -2.67 -6.59 -25.95
CA ALA A 816 -2.49 -5.43 -26.83
C ALA A 816 -3.56 -5.32 -27.96
N ALA A 817 -4.67 -6.07 -27.86
CA ALA A 817 -5.69 -6.19 -28.91
C ALA A 817 -6.28 -4.87 -29.42
N SER A 818 -6.35 -3.84 -28.56
CA SER A 818 -6.84 -2.48 -28.88
C SER A 818 -6.02 -1.76 -29.94
N ASN A 819 -4.77 -2.17 -30.19
CA ASN A 819 -3.95 -1.65 -31.28
C ASN A 819 -4.52 -2.06 -32.65
N PRO A 820 -4.41 -1.19 -33.68
CA PRO A 820 -4.97 -1.45 -35.01
C PRO A 820 -4.18 -2.48 -35.83
N PHE A 821 -3.21 -3.16 -35.22
CA PHE A 821 -2.31 -4.12 -35.87
C PHE A 821 -2.23 -5.46 -35.14
N LYS A 822 -1.85 -6.49 -35.90
CA LYS A 822 -1.91 -7.92 -35.57
C LYS A 822 -0.75 -8.66 -36.22
N PHE A 823 -0.19 -9.68 -35.56
CA PHE A 823 1.07 -10.33 -35.97
C PHE A 823 1.01 -11.86 -36.09
N GLU A 824 -0.16 -12.50 -35.95
CA GLU A 824 -0.29 -13.95 -36.05
C GLU A 824 0.14 -14.46 -37.44
N TYR A 825 1.08 -15.41 -37.49
CA TYR A 825 1.73 -15.88 -38.73
C TYR A 825 0.74 -16.35 -39.81
N TRP A 826 -0.40 -16.93 -39.40
CA TRP A 826 -1.40 -17.49 -40.32
C TRP A 826 -2.26 -16.44 -41.05
N ARG A 827 -2.19 -15.16 -40.68
CA ARG A 827 -2.93 -14.09 -41.39
C ARG A 827 -2.40 -13.89 -42.81
N GLU A 828 -3.30 -13.67 -43.77
CA GLU A 828 -2.92 -13.46 -45.17
C GLU A 828 -2.30 -12.08 -45.41
N GLY A 829 -1.16 -12.05 -46.10
CA GLY A 829 -0.48 -10.81 -46.49
C GLY A 829 0.07 -9.99 -45.32
N ILE A 830 0.00 -8.66 -45.46
CA ILE A 830 0.60 -7.66 -44.56
C ILE A 830 -0.36 -6.55 -44.11
N GLY A 831 -1.61 -6.58 -44.57
CA GLY A 831 -2.56 -5.46 -44.40
C GLY A 831 -2.92 -5.16 -42.94
N GLU A 832 -2.89 -6.16 -42.07
CA GLU A 832 -3.15 -6.01 -40.63
C GLU A 832 -1.87 -5.80 -39.80
N MET A 833 -0.67 -5.74 -40.41
CA MET A 833 0.60 -5.60 -39.66
C MET A 833 0.93 -4.16 -39.24
N GLY A 834 0.03 -3.20 -39.49
CA GLY A 834 0.18 -1.81 -39.03
C GLY A 834 0.83 -0.84 -40.03
N ILE A 835 0.89 -1.19 -41.32
CA ILE A 835 1.49 -0.34 -42.36
C ILE A 835 0.72 0.98 -42.51
N CYS A 836 1.41 2.10 -42.30
CA CYS A 836 0.84 3.44 -42.16
C CYS A 836 -0.31 3.57 -41.14
N ALA A 837 -0.47 2.61 -40.22
CA ALA A 837 -1.39 2.72 -39.10
C ALA A 837 -0.75 3.57 -37.99
N ARG A 838 -1.54 4.47 -37.38
CA ARG A 838 -1.07 5.30 -36.28
C ARG A 838 -1.16 4.56 -34.94
N GLY A 839 -0.20 4.82 -34.05
CA GLY A 839 -0.26 4.35 -32.66
C GLY A 839 -1.45 4.95 -31.90
N ILE A 840 -2.07 4.17 -31.01
CA ILE A 840 -3.20 4.63 -30.19
C ILE A 840 -2.75 5.06 -28.78
N THR A 841 -1.71 4.43 -28.23
CA THR A 841 -1.15 4.72 -26.90
C THR A 841 0.23 5.38 -26.99
N PHE A 842 0.50 6.31 -26.06
CA PHE A 842 1.78 7.01 -25.81
C PHE A 842 2.84 6.95 -26.93
N HIS A 843 2.82 7.96 -27.80
CA HIS A 843 3.81 8.14 -28.87
C HIS A 843 5.21 8.43 -28.30
N LYS A 844 6.02 7.39 -28.13
CA LYS A 844 7.47 7.46 -27.89
C LYS A 844 8.18 6.66 -28.98
N GLY A 845 8.50 7.33 -30.09
CA GLY A 845 9.12 6.74 -31.27
C GLY A 845 9.33 7.78 -32.38
N PRO A 846 9.98 7.40 -33.49
CA PRO A 846 10.48 8.35 -34.49
C PRO A 846 9.38 9.00 -35.36
N SER A 847 8.24 8.34 -35.52
CA SER A 847 7.09 8.86 -36.30
C SER A 847 5.76 8.44 -35.65
N PRO A 848 4.60 8.90 -36.12
CA PRO A 848 3.31 8.43 -35.61
C PRO A 848 2.92 7.03 -36.11
N TYR A 849 3.70 6.38 -36.98
CA TYR A 849 3.32 5.13 -37.66
C TYR A 849 4.04 3.89 -37.11
N VAL A 850 3.28 2.79 -37.02
CA VAL A 850 3.81 1.49 -36.58
C VAL A 850 4.84 0.96 -37.59
N ILE A 851 4.52 0.99 -38.88
CA ILE A 851 5.46 0.70 -39.99
C ILE A 851 5.31 1.75 -41.09
N VAL A 852 6.44 2.26 -41.59
CA VAL A 852 6.55 3.11 -42.78
C VAL A 852 7.25 2.29 -43.89
N PRO A 853 6.58 1.97 -45.02
CA PRO A 853 7.19 1.21 -46.11
C PRO A 853 8.46 1.83 -46.66
N GLY A 854 9.54 1.07 -46.73
CA GLY A 854 10.84 1.54 -47.21
C GLY A 854 11.62 2.44 -46.23
N ASP A 855 11.16 2.56 -44.97
CA ASP A 855 11.79 3.43 -43.97
C ASP A 855 11.72 2.81 -42.55
N PRO A 856 12.68 1.95 -42.18
CA PRO A 856 12.74 1.35 -40.84
C PRO A 856 13.10 2.37 -39.76
N GLU A 857 13.85 3.43 -40.08
CA GLU A 857 14.25 4.47 -39.12
C GLU A 857 13.06 5.31 -38.65
N ASN A 858 12.05 5.52 -39.50
CA ASN A 858 10.79 6.16 -39.12
C ASN A 858 9.69 5.15 -38.70
N SER A 859 10.00 3.86 -38.57
CA SER A 859 9.02 2.83 -38.16
C SER A 859 9.08 2.57 -36.65
N VAL A 860 7.98 2.83 -35.93
CA VAL A 860 7.92 2.62 -34.46
C VAL A 860 8.14 1.15 -34.07
N LEU A 861 7.72 0.18 -34.89
CA LEU A 861 7.99 -1.24 -34.66
C LEU A 861 9.50 -1.53 -34.57
N HIS A 862 10.26 -1.05 -35.56
CA HIS A 862 11.71 -1.22 -35.63
C HIS A 862 12.42 -0.49 -34.48
N TYR A 863 12.05 0.76 -34.20
CA TYR A 863 12.57 1.51 -33.06
C TYR A 863 12.38 0.78 -31.72
N ARG A 864 11.18 0.25 -31.42
CA ARG A 864 10.94 -0.40 -30.12
C ARG A 864 11.69 -1.73 -29.95
N ILE A 865 12.03 -2.45 -31.03
CA ILE A 865 12.88 -3.65 -30.92
C ILE A 865 14.38 -3.32 -30.87
N ASN A 866 14.79 -2.13 -31.32
CA ASN A 866 16.16 -1.64 -31.37
C ASN A 866 16.53 -0.73 -30.17
N VAL A 867 15.92 -0.95 -29.00
CA VAL A 867 16.23 -0.26 -27.74
C VAL A 867 16.11 -1.19 -26.53
N ASP A 868 16.75 -0.79 -25.44
CA ASP A 868 16.94 -1.48 -24.15
C ASP A 868 16.23 -0.78 -22.96
N ASN A 869 15.90 0.50 -23.13
CA ASN A 869 15.23 1.33 -22.14
C ASN A 869 13.71 1.12 -22.12
N GLY A 870 13.00 1.79 -21.21
CA GLY A 870 11.53 1.69 -21.00
C GLY A 870 10.61 2.11 -22.16
N ASN A 871 11.14 2.17 -23.39
CA ASN A 871 10.38 2.18 -24.65
C ASN A 871 10.44 0.83 -25.38
N MET A 872 11.15 -0.17 -24.87
CA MET A 872 11.45 -1.41 -25.58
C MET A 872 10.22 -2.30 -25.87
N MET A 873 10.38 -3.20 -26.83
CA MET A 873 9.51 -4.35 -27.10
C MET A 873 10.37 -5.61 -27.38
N PRO A 874 9.99 -6.80 -26.89
CA PRO A 874 8.97 -7.03 -25.85
C PRO A 874 9.25 -6.26 -24.56
N GLU A 875 8.21 -5.95 -23.79
CA GLU A 875 8.33 -5.16 -22.53
C GLU A 875 8.88 -5.99 -21.35
N LEU A 876 9.05 -7.31 -21.53
CA LEU A 876 9.55 -8.27 -20.55
C LEU A 876 10.33 -9.39 -21.25
N GLY A 877 11.32 -9.97 -20.56
CA GLY A 877 12.07 -11.12 -21.06
C GLY A 877 13.16 -10.79 -22.10
N ARG A 878 13.58 -9.53 -22.19
CA ARG A 878 14.91 -9.14 -22.70
C ARG A 878 15.38 -7.84 -22.04
N HIS A 879 16.70 -7.70 -21.93
CA HIS A 879 17.43 -6.53 -21.47
C HIS A 879 18.52 -6.08 -22.47
N VAL A 880 18.93 -6.94 -23.40
CA VAL A 880 19.76 -6.54 -24.55
C VAL A 880 18.93 -6.42 -25.84
N VAL A 881 19.50 -5.76 -26.85
CA VAL A 881 18.98 -5.76 -28.23
C VAL A 881 19.34 -7.07 -28.92
N HIS A 882 18.52 -7.48 -29.90
CA HIS A 882 18.74 -8.67 -30.73
C HIS A 882 19.04 -8.20 -32.16
N ASP A 883 20.32 -7.98 -32.46
CA ASP A 883 20.75 -7.25 -33.65
C ASP A 883 20.32 -7.95 -34.95
N GLU A 884 20.38 -9.28 -35.01
CA GLU A 884 19.93 -10.07 -36.16
C GLU A 884 18.41 -9.96 -36.38
N GLY A 885 17.61 -9.91 -35.30
CA GLY A 885 16.16 -9.70 -35.35
C GLY A 885 15.76 -8.27 -35.72
N VAL A 886 16.53 -7.27 -35.27
CA VAL A 886 16.39 -5.88 -35.70
C VAL A 886 16.65 -5.78 -37.20
N GLN A 887 17.78 -6.32 -37.67
CA GLN A 887 18.18 -6.28 -39.08
C GLN A 887 17.18 -7.02 -40.00
N LEU A 888 16.66 -8.19 -39.58
CA LEU A 888 15.60 -8.92 -40.31
C LEU A 888 14.36 -8.04 -40.52
N ILE A 889 13.91 -7.32 -39.50
CA ILE A 889 12.74 -6.44 -39.59
C ILE A 889 13.06 -5.19 -40.41
N ALA A 890 14.28 -4.65 -40.34
CA ALA A 890 14.71 -3.54 -41.19
C ALA A 890 14.71 -3.91 -42.68
N ASP A 891 15.31 -5.05 -43.04
CA ASP A 891 15.35 -5.55 -44.42
C ASP A 891 13.96 -5.91 -44.94
N TRP A 892 13.09 -6.48 -44.10
CA TRP A 892 11.69 -6.69 -44.46
C TRP A 892 10.97 -5.36 -44.74
N ILE A 893 11.09 -4.34 -43.88
CA ILE A 893 10.45 -3.03 -44.09
C ILE A 893 10.96 -2.35 -45.37
N ASN A 894 12.26 -2.48 -45.67
CA ASN A 894 12.88 -2.04 -46.93
C ASN A 894 12.35 -2.80 -48.16
N SER A 895 11.84 -4.03 -47.98
CA SER A 895 11.34 -4.89 -49.06
C SER A 895 9.87 -4.62 -49.47
N ILE A 896 9.12 -3.82 -48.69
CA ILE A 896 7.70 -3.53 -48.91
C ILE A 896 7.52 -2.60 -50.12
N ASP A 897 6.66 -2.97 -51.07
CA ASP A 897 6.25 -2.07 -52.16
C ASP A 897 5.49 -0.87 -51.58
N THR A 898 6.05 0.33 -51.76
CA THR A 898 5.46 1.60 -51.32
C THR A 898 4.21 1.99 -52.12
N THR A 899 3.96 1.33 -53.26
CA THR A 899 2.88 1.66 -54.21
C THR A 899 1.50 1.37 -53.62
N GLY A 900 0.82 2.42 -53.16
CA GLY A 900 -0.55 2.36 -52.63
C GLY A 900 -0.66 2.68 -51.14
N TRP A 901 0.47 2.80 -50.43
CA TRP A 901 0.51 3.26 -49.04
C TRP A 901 0.67 4.79 -48.96
N SER A 902 0.15 5.40 -47.90
CA SER A 902 0.05 6.86 -47.77
C SER A 902 0.22 7.31 -46.32
N CYS A 903 1.43 7.13 -45.79
CA CYS A 903 1.87 7.68 -44.51
C CYS A 903 1.99 9.22 -44.61
N VAL A 904 0.88 9.94 -44.41
CA VAL A 904 0.79 11.42 -44.47
C VAL A 904 0.35 11.97 -43.12
N GLU A 905 1.14 12.89 -42.57
CA GLU A 905 1.06 13.43 -41.19
C GLU A 905 -0.32 14.01 -40.81
#